data_AF-A0A0Q4FBE2-F1
#
_entry.id   AF-A0A0Q4FBE2-F1
#
_cell.length_a   1.000
_cell.length_b   1.000
_cell.length_c   1.000
_cell.angle_alpha   90.00
_cell.angle_beta   90.00
_cell.angle_gamma   90.00
#
_symmetry.space_group_name_H-M   'P 1'
#
loop_
_entity.id
_entity.type
_entity.pdbx_description
1 polymer ?
#
loop_
_entity_poly.entity_id
_entity_poly.type
_entity_poly.pdbx_seq_one_letter_code
_entity_poly.pdbx_strand_id
1 'polypeptide(L)'
;MSWTASSDLGDAHVFITGGTGFVGQAIVERLLSSHPATTISLLIRTKGSTTADDRLRTLLRKPVFGPWRERVGEDEVERAMRERLRVVEGDLANVPPLPADLDVVIHSASTVSFDPPIDQAFETNLGGAIALYTALAESGGDPHVVHVSTAYVGGLRKGIVPEGRLKHEVDWRAELTAARDARVRVEMASRQPETLRTFMNDARAVHGKEGPQAVATAAETGRVEWVRERLVDYGRSRAQSLGWTDVYTLTKSFAERAAEELWRETGHRLSVVRPAIIESALRHPYPGWIDGFKVADPLVLAYARGNLTQFPALPDTVLDVIPVDYVVNVILAVAANPPSAESEVDAAYYHVSSGARNPLPIHRMFTNMNEFFTATPLPHESDGHIEVPYWTFPGTRKVDRVLHNQEVWNARLERALERLPSTERSRVHVKKALKRRDDLENLRTFVELYRAYVQTEIIFDDRNTRALHNALPAELRDDIGFDVTAIDWEDYLQKVHFPSITALTRAFALRPAASERVAKALPTRSDVLAVFDFEGTVVDSNIVEQYLWVRSAGFRKAAWPSEVASLLTSLPGYLKAEHRDRGEFIRAFLRRYSGMPAKRLEKVVSGGYRETLLRHTMPSAIARIEEHRAAGHRTVLVTGSIGILASPLAALFDDVVAGSMHERDGILTGYLAQPPLVDEARAAWLRRYAETHGMDLSKSYGYGDSHSDLVWLQLLGNPTAINPDTNLSREALRRRWSIHNWKRGTRGASALPQFAKGTGE
;
A
#
# COMPACT_ATOMS: atom_id res chain seq x y z
N MET A 1 -51.82 12.32 17.27
CA MET A 1 -52.34 11.14 16.57
C MET A 1 -51.17 10.18 16.39
N SER A 2 -51.28 8.91 16.81
CA SER A 2 -50.24 7.92 16.54
C SER A 2 -50.35 7.49 15.08
N TRP A 3 -49.38 7.89 14.26
CA TRP A 3 -49.21 7.35 12.92
C TRP A 3 -48.48 6.00 13.01
N THR A 4 -48.88 5.04 12.17
CA THR A 4 -48.24 3.72 12.06
C THR A 4 -47.37 3.71 10.81
N ALA A 5 -46.07 3.47 10.99
CA ALA A 5 -45.11 3.38 9.89
C ALA A 5 -45.17 1.99 9.23
N SER A 6 -45.01 1.96 7.90
CA SER A 6 -44.80 0.71 7.17
C SER A 6 -43.34 0.26 7.32
N SER A 7 -43.11 -1.05 7.32
CA SER A 7 -41.79 -1.62 7.09
C SER A 7 -41.73 -2.48 5.85
N ASP A 8 -42.82 -2.54 5.08
CA ASP A 8 -42.94 -3.34 3.87
C ASP A 8 -42.83 -2.44 2.65
N LEU A 9 -42.04 -2.88 1.69
CA LEU A 9 -41.83 -2.25 0.38
C LEU A 9 -42.74 -2.87 -0.70
N GLY A 10 -43.52 -3.90 -0.37
CA GLY A 10 -44.41 -4.57 -1.33
C GLY A 10 -43.64 -5.12 -2.52
N ASP A 11 -44.16 -4.85 -3.73
CA ASP A 11 -43.57 -5.22 -5.02
C ASP A 11 -42.67 -4.12 -5.63
N ALA A 12 -42.24 -3.15 -4.82
CA ALA A 12 -41.45 -2.00 -5.29
C ALA A 12 -40.21 -2.39 -6.09
N HIS A 13 -39.93 -1.60 -7.12
CA HIS A 13 -38.69 -1.62 -7.87
C HIS A 13 -37.65 -0.70 -7.21
N VAL A 14 -36.66 -1.32 -6.56
CA VAL A 14 -35.63 -0.65 -5.77
C VAL A 14 -34.33 -0.55 -6.56
N PHE A 15 -33.86 0.66 -6.84
CA PHE A 15 -32.54 0.90 -7.41
C PHE A 15 -31.51 1.23 -6.33
N ILE A 16 -30.34 0.58 -6.36
CA ILE A 16 -29.30 0.76 -5.36
C ILE A 16 -27.98 1.11 -6.03
N THR A 17 -27.45 2.27 -5.64
CA THR A 17 -26.04 2.59 -5.92
C THR A 17 -25.17 2.12 -4.75
N GLY A 18 -23.98 1.61 -5.05
CA GLY A 18 -23.06 1.15 -4.01
C GLY A 18 -23.45 -0.20 -3.40
N GLY A 19 -24.31 -0.99 -4.07
CA GLY A 19 -24.75 -2.32 -3.63
C GLY A 19 -23.61 -3.34 -3.43
N THR A 20 -22.43 -3.08 -4.00
CA THR A 20 -21.22 -3.90 -3.78
C THR A 20 -20.39 -3.46 -2.56
N GLY A 21 -20.73 -2.34 -1.92
CA GLY A 21 -20.09 -1.85 -0.69
C GLY A 21 -20.62 -2.54 0.56
N PHE A 22 -20.10 -2.17 1.74
CA PHE A 22 -20.47 -2.79 3.01
C PHE A 22 -21.96 -2.64 3.35
N VAL A 23 -22.43 -1.39 3.48
CA VAL A 23 -23.86 -1.12 3.78
C VAL A 23 -24.75 -1.61 2.63
N GLY A 24 -24.34 -1.36 1.38
CA GLY A 24 -25.10 -1.81 0.20
C GLY A 24 -25.31 -3.32 0.15
N GLN A 25 -24.31 -4.13 0.50
CA GLN A 25 -24.47 -5.59 0.61
C GLN A 25 -25.51 -5.99 1.64
N ALA A 26 -25.49 -5.34 2.81
CA ALA A 26 -26.44 -5.61 3.88
C ALA A 26 -27.87 -5.24 3.47
N ILE A 27 -28.05 -4.13 2.74
CA ILE A 27 -29.34 -3.72 2.19
C ILE A 27 -29.83 -4.75 1.16
N VAL A 28 -28.98 -5.16 0.21
CA VAL A 28 -29.35 -6.17 -0.79
C VAL A 28 -29.72 -7.49 -0.14
N GLU A 29 -28.95 -7.92 0.87
CA GLU A 29 -29.25 -9.13 1.62
C GLU A 29 -30.61 -9.02 2.32
N ARG A 30 -30.90 -7.89 3.00
CA ARG A 30 -32.17 -7.67 3.70
C ARG A 30 -33.37 -7.64 2.74
N LEU A 31 -33.22 -7.04 1.57
CA LEU A 31 -34.24 -7.06 0.51
C LEU A 31 -34.50 -8.47 -0.04
N LEU A 32 -33.43 -9.25 -0.25
CA LEU A 32 -33.56 -10.64 -0.69
C LEU A 32 -34.20 -11.52 0.38
N SER A 33 -33.84 -11.31 1.65
CA SER A 33 -34.23 -12.17 2.76
C SER A 33 -35.64 -11.88 3.29
N SER A 34 -36.05 -10.61 3.32
CA SER A 34 -37.25 -10.13 4.02
C SER A 34 -38.27 -9.44 3.11
N HIS A 35 -37.91 -9.07 1.87
CA HIS A 35 -38.80 -8.41 0.92
C HIS A 35 -38.93 -9.20 -0.40
N PRO A 36 -39.47 -10.43 -0.39
CA PRO A 36 -39.39 -11.36 -1.51
C PRO A 36 -40.07 -10.89 -2.81
N ALA A 37 -40.98 -9.92 -2.74
CA ALA A 37 -41.71 -9.40 -3.90
C ALA A 37 -40.99 -8.26 -4.64
N THR A 38 -39.95 -7.65 -4.05
CA THR A 38 -39.26 -6.51 -4.67
C THR A 38 -38.43 -6.94 -5.88
N THR A 39 -38.39 -6.05 -6.87
CA THR A 39 -37.37 -6.06 -7.94
C THR A 39 -36.21 -5.16 -7.54
N ILE A 40 -34.97 -5.60 -7.74
CA ILE A 40 -33.77 -4.89 -7.28
C ILE A 40 -32.85 -4.62 -8.48
N SER A 41 -32.63 -3.36 -8.80
CA SER A 41 -31.67 -2.92 -9.81
C SER A 41 -30.38 -2.40 -9.14
N LEU A 42 -29.23 -2.94 -9.54
CA LEU A 42 -27.93 -2.59 -8.95
C LEU A 42 -27.03 -1.88 -9.97
N LEU A 43 -26.52 -0.69 -9.61
CA LEU A 43 -25.48 -0.02 -10.39
C LEU A 43 -24.12 -0.69 -10.13
N ILE A 44 -23.58 -1.38 -11.14
CA ILE A 44 -22.33 -2.13 -11.04
C ILE A 44 -21.40 -1.77 -12.21
N ARG A 45 -20.22 -1.23 -11.88
CA ARG A 45 -19.17 -0.96 -12.89
C ARG A 45 -18.49 -2.24 -13.38
N THR A 46 -17.99 -2.26 -14.60
CA THR A 46 -17.09 -3.34 -15.05
C THR A 46 -15.71 -3.23 -14.38
N LYS A 47 -14.94 -4.31 -14.38
CA LYS A 47 -13.55 -4.30 -13.86
C LYS A 47 -12.66 -5.17 -14.73
N GLY A 48 -11.81 -4.55 -15.56
CA GLY A 48 -10.95 -5.27 -16.49
C GLY A 48 -11.78 -6.08 -17.47
N SER A 49 -11.57 -7.40 -17.53
CA SER A 49 -12.35 -8.31 -18.36
C SER A 49 -13.60 -8.88 -17.68
N THR A 50 -13.90 -8.51 -16.43
CA THR A 50 -15.06 -9.03 -15.68
C THR A 50 -16.30 -8.18 -15.95
N THR A 51 -17.37 -8.83 -16.41
CA THR A 51 -18.68 -8.19 -16.69
C THR A 51 -19.40 -7.78 -15.40
N ALA A 52 -20.39 -6.91 -15.51
CA ALA A 52 -21.18 -6.50 -14.34
C ALA A 52 -22.00 -7.66 -13.75
N ASP A 53 -22.53 -8.57 -14.59
CA ASP A 53 -23.20 -9.80 -14.16
C ASP A 53 -22.27 -10.77 -13.42
N ASP A 54 -21.03 -10.97 -13.89
CA ASP A 54 -20.04 -11.81 -13.19
C ASP A 54 -19.73 -11.24 -11.80
N ARG A 55 -19.69 -9.92 -11.68
CA ARG A 55 -19.52 -9.23 -10.39
C ARG A 55 -20.73 -9.45 -9.48
N LEU A 56 -21.96 -9.44 -10.01
CA LEU A 56 -23.16 -9.78 -9.23
C LEU A 56 -23.12 -11.22 -8.73
N ARG A 57 -22.77 -12.19 -9.59
CA ARG A 57 -22.60 -13.60 -9.19
C ARG A 57 -21.56 -13.75 -8.08
N THR A 58 -20.45 -13.03 -8.20
CA THR A 58 -19.39 -13.01 -7.17
C THR A 58 -19.86 -12.36 -5.87
N LEU A 59 -20.68 -11.31 -5.97
CA LEU A 59 -21.27 -10.62 -4.82
C LEU A 59 -22.13 -11.58 -3.99
N LEU A 60 -23.05 -12.31 -4.63
CA LEU A 60 -23.97 -13.24 -3.94
C LEU A 60 -23.27 -14.43 -3.28
N ARG A 61 -22.02 -14.73 -3.68
CA ARG A 61 -21.19 -15.76 -3.02
C ARG A 61 -20.53 -15.29 -1.73
N LYS A 62 -20.59 -13.98 -1.41
CA LYS A 62 -19.98 -13.44 -0.20
C LYS A 62 -20.67 -13.97 1.07
N PRO A 63 -19.95 -14.01 2.22
CA PRO A 63 -20.50 -14.52 3.48
C PRO A 63 -21.78 -13.85 3.96
N VAL A 64 -22.01 -12.57 3.63
CA VAL A 64 -23.23 -11.83 4.00
C VAL A 64 -24.50 -12.54 3.53
N PHE A 65 -24.49 -13.11 2.32
CA PHE A 65 -25.62 -13.81 1.71
C PHE A 65 -25.71 -15.28 2.12
N GLY A 66 -24.75 -15.78 2.93
CA GLY A 66 -24.67 -17.18 3.36
C GLY A 66 -25.97 -17.68 3.99
N PRO A 67 -26.50 -17.04 5.06
CA PRO A 67 -27.74 -17.47 5.70
C PRO A 67 -28.94 -17.48 4.76
N TRP A 68 -29.07 -16.48 3.89
CA TRP A 68 -30.13 -16.44 2.89
C TRP A 68 -30.02 -17.61 1.90
N ARG A 69 -28.82 -17.84 1.34
CA ARG A 69 -28.55 -18.95 0.40
C ARG A 69 -28.82 -20.32 1.01
N GLU A 70 -28.39 -20.54 2.25
CA GLU A 70 -28.63 -21.78 2.99
C GLU A 70 -30.12 -22.02 3.23
N ARG A 71 -30.89 -20.95 3.50
CA ARG A 71 -32.33 -21.03 3.74
C ARG A 71 -33.14 -21.32 2.48
N VAL A 72 -32.78 -20.71 1.34
CA VAL A 72 -33.60 -20.79 0.11
C VAL A 72 -33.12 -21.84 -0.89
N GLY A 73 -31.86 -22.26 -0.81
CA GLY A 73 -31.24 -23.20 -1.75
C GLY A 73 -30.78 -22.55 -3.06
N GLU A 74 -29.85 -23.19 -3.76
CA GLU A 74 -29.20 -22.62 -4.96
C GLU A 74 -30.17 -22.42 -6.14
N ASP A 75 -31.20 -23.25 -6.28
CA ASP A 75 -32.20 -23.10 -7.35
C ASP A 75 -32.98 -21.78 -7.21
N GLU A 76 -33.35 -21.43 -5.98
CA GLU A 76 -34.05 -20.18 -5.66
C GLU A 76 -33.11 -18.97 -5.78
N VAL A 77 -31.83 -19.13 -5.46
CA VAL A 77 -30.81 -18.08 -5.70
C VAL A 77 -30.71 -17.78 -7.19
N GLU A 78 -30.58 -18.79 -8.04
CA GLU A 78 -30.52 -18.62 -9.50
C GLU A 78 -31.85 -18.08 -10.06
N ARG A 79 -33.00 -18.44 -9.47
CA ARG A 79 -34.28 -17.83 -9.83
C ARG A 79 -34.33 -16.35 -9.48
N ALA A 80 -33.96 -15.97 -8.25
CA ALA A 80 -33.89 -14.58 -7.82
C ALA A 80 -32.91 -13.76 -8.69
N MET A 81 -31.78 -14.35 -9.10
CA MET A 81 -30.85 -13.72 -10.03
C MET A 81 -31.47 -13.41 -11.40
N ARG A 82 -32.35 -14.27 -11.91
CA ARG A 82 -32.99 -14.06 -13.21
C ARG A 82 -34.21 -13.14 -13.15
N GLU A 83 -35.00 -13.25 -12.08
CA GLU A 83 -36.32 -12.64 -12.00
C GLU A 83 -36.34 -11.36 -11.16
N ARG A 84 -35.52 -11.28 -10.10
CA ARG A 84 -35.57 -10.19 -9.12
C ARG A 84 -34.37 -9.26 -9.17
N LEU A 85 -33.20 -9.73 -9.61
CA LEU A 85 -31.98 -8.92 -9.67
C LEU A 85 -31.72 -8.44 -11.11
N ARG A 86 -31.55 -7.13 -11.28
CA ARG A 86 -31.17 -6.50 -12.55
C ARG A 86 -29.86 -5.75 -12.37
N VAL A 87 -28.99 -5.81 -13.38
CA VAL A 87 -27.72 -5.10 -13.39
C VAL A 87 -27.83 -3.89 -14.31
N VAL A 88 -27.54 -2.71 -13.76
CA VAL A 88 -27.34 -1.49 -14.53
C VAL A 88 -25.83 -1.28 -14.63
N GLU A 89 -25.26 -1.56 -15.80
CA GLU A 89 -23.82 -1.46 -16.01
C GLU A 89 -23.39 0.01 -16.12
N GLY A 90 -22.59 0.48 -15.17
CA GLY A 90 -22.13 1.86 -15.12
C GLY A 90 -21.49 2.24 -13.80
N ASP A 91 -21.08 3.50 -13.68
CA ASP A 91 -20.59 4.08 -12.43
C ASP A 91 -21.18 5.46 -12.18
N LEU A 92 -20.83 6.05 -11.04
CA LEU A 92 -21.34 7.38 -10.69
C LEU A 92 -20.69 8.52 -11.49
N ALA A 93 -19.54 8.30 -12.13
CA ALA A 93 -18.94 9.32 -12.98
C ALA A 93 -19.67 9.42 -14.33
N ASN A 94 -20.26 8.32 -14.78
CA ASN A 94 -21.09 8.24 -15.97
C ASN A 94 -22.29 7.31 -15.73
N VAL A 95 -23.33 7.85 -15.09
CA VAL A 95 -24.55 7.10 -14.79
C VAL A 95 -25.31 6.86 -16.10
N PRO A 96 -25.61 5.60 -16.46
CA PRO A 96 -26.38 5.30 -17.66
C PRO A 96 -27.85 5.71 -17.50
N PRO A 97 -28.65 5.75 -18.58
CA PRO A 97 -30.09 5.97 -18.50
C PRO A 97 -30.75 5.01 -17.49
N LEU A 98 -31.49 5.57 -16.54
CA LEU A 98 -32.14 4.80 -15.48
C LEU A 98 -33.55 4.37 -15.90
N PRO A 99 -34.05 3.24 -15.39
CA PRO A 99 -35.43 2.81 -15.64
C PRO A 99 -36.44 3.87 -15.15
N ALA A 100 -37.52 4.06 -15.90
CA ALA A 100 -38.59 4.98 -15.50
C ALA A 100 -39.56 4.38 -14.47
N ASP A 101 -39.56 3.05 -14.32
CA ASP A 101 -40.41 2.27 -13.42
C ASP A 101 -39.80 2.10 -12.01
N LEU A 102 -38.96 3.04 -11.57
CA LEU A 102 -38.36 3.00 -10.23
C LEU A 102 -39.33 3.59 -9.19
N ASP A 103 -39.56 2.84 -8.11
CA ASP A 103 -40.35 3.31 -6.97
C ASP A 103 -39.47 3.90 -5.87
N VAL A 104 -38.30 3.30 -5.64
CA VAL A 104 -37.36 3.68 -4.59
C VAL A 104 -35.93 3.68 -5.13
N VAL A 105 -35.17 4.71 -4.77
CA VAL A 105 -33.73 4.81 -5.04
C VAL A 105 -32.99 4.91 -3.71
N ILE A 106 -32.10 3.96 -3.44
CA ILE A 106 -31.19 4.01 -2.29
C ILE A 106 -29.80 4.42 -2.78
N HIS A 107 -29.43 5.66 -2.50
CA HIS A 107 -28.12 6.18 -2.86
C HIS A 107 -27.11 5.96 -1.72
N SER A 108 -26.37 4.85 -1.77
CA SER A 108 -25.35 4.47 -0.77
C SER A 108 -23.92 4.45 -1.32
N ALA A 109 -23.70 4.77 -2.59
CA ALA A 109 -22.37 4.83 -3.17
C ALA A 109 -21.60 6.06 -2.69
N SER A 110 -20.44 5.83 -2.07
CA SER A 110 -19.49 6.87 -1.66
C SER A 110 -18.11 6.23 -1.42
N THR A 111 -17.06 7.04 -1.50
CA THR A 111 -15.72 6.64 -1.03
C THR A 111 -15.51 7.19 0.37
N VAL A 112 -15.45 6.29 1.36
CA VAL A 112 -15.09 6.62 2.74
C VAL A 112 -13.58 6.64 2.86
N SER A 113 -12.99 7.77 2.48
CA SER A 113 -11.56 8.07 2.66
C SER A 113 -11.46 9.51 3.15
N PHE A 114 -10.70 9.74 4.21
CA PHE A 114 -10.59 11.07 4.85
C PHE A 114 -9.48 11.94 4.25
N ASP A 115 -8.48 11.34 3.58
CA ASP A 115 -7.37 12.04 2.93
C ASP A 115 -7.22 11.70 1.42
N PRO A 116 -8.30 11.63 0.60
CA PRO A 116 -8.15 11.59 -0.84
C PRO A 116 -7.69 12.97 -1.38
N PRO A 117 -7.02 13.01 -2.53
CA PRO A 117 -6.82 14.26 -3.27
C PRO A 117 -8.16 15.00 -3.45
N ILE A 118 -8.16 16.33 -3.23
CA ILE A 118 -9.40 17.13 -3.22
C ILE A 118 -10.26 16.93 -4.47
N ASP A 119 -9.65 16.87 -5.66
CA ASP A 119 -10.33 16.65 -6.93
C ASP A 119 -11.06 15.30 -6.93
N GLN A 120 -10.39 14.23 -6.52
CA GLN A 120 -10.99 12.89 -6.46
C GLN A 120 -12.11 12.79 -5.43
N ALA A 121 -11.96 13.46 -4.28
CA ALA A 121 -12.96 13.52 -3.23
C ALA A 121 -14.27 14.14 -3.74
N PHE A 122 -14.14 15.29 -4.40
CA PHE A 122 -15.26 16.04 -4.97
C PHE A 122 -15.91 15.29 -6.15
N GLU A 123 -15.14 14.74 -7.09
CA GLU A 123 -15.71 13.95 -8.20
C GLU A 123 -16.51 12.75 -7.68
N THR A 124 -15.96 12.01 -6.72
CA THR A 124 -16.57 10.73 -6.32
C THR A 124 -17.85 10.94 -5.50
N ASN A 125 -17.82 11.84 -4.53
CA ASN A 125 -18.93 12.00 -3.58
C ASN A 125 -19.95 13.03 -4.05
N LEU A 126 -19.50 14.18 -4.57
CA LEU A 126 -20.39 15.25 -5.04
C LEU A 126 -20.72 15.09 -6.52
N GLY A 127 -19.71 14.92 -7.38
CA GLY A 127 -19.88 14.66 -8.81
C GLY A 127 -20.79 13.46 -9.06
N GLY A 128 -20.56 12.37 -8.32
CA GLY A 128 -21.38 11.17 -8.40
C GLY A 128 -22.84 11.36 -7.99
N ALA A 129 -23.11 12.15 -6.94
CA ALA A 129 -24.47 12.49 -6.55
C ALA A 129 -25.17 13.34 -7.62
N ILE A 130 -24.47 14.36 -8.16
CA ILE A 130 -25.00 15.22 -9.23
C ILE A 130 -25.38 14.36 -10.45
N ALA A 131 -24.49 13.49 -10.91
CA ALA A 131 -24.74 12.62 -12.06
C ALA A 131 -25.96 11.71 -11.84
N LEU A 132 -26.12 11.16 -10.64
CA LEU A 132 -27.30 10.36 -10.29
C LEU A 132 -28.60 11.18 -10.36
N TYR A 133 -28.64 12.35 -9.73
CA TYR A 133 -29.86 13.19 -9.74
C TYR A 133 -30.19 13.72 -11.12
N THR A 134 -29.18 14.05 -11.94
CA THR A 134 -29.39 14.38 -13.35
C THR A 134 -29.99 13.20 -14.12
N ALA A 135 -29.43 11.99 -13.99
CA ALA A 135 -29.97 10.80 -14.66
C ALA A 135 -31.39 10.42 -14.18
N LEU A 136 -31.71 10.64 -12.90
CA LEU A 136 -33.06 10.46 -12.37
C LEU A 136 -34.04 11.46 -12.97
N ALA A 137 -33.68 12.75 -13.05
CA ALA A 137 -34.52 13.77 -13.67
C ALA A 137 -34.77 13.47 -15.16
N GLU A 138 -33.78 12.93 -15.87
CA GLU A 138 -33.89 12.53 -17.27
C GLU A 138 -34.72 11.24 -17.47
N SER A 139 -34.83 10.37 -16.46
CA SER A 139 -35.60 9.11 -16.55
C SER A 139 -37.11 9.32 -16.67
N GLY A 140 -37.62 10.48 -16.22
CA GLY A 140 -39.04 10.80 -16.18
C GLY A 140 -39.85 10.08 -15.08
N GLY A 141 -39.21 9.29 -14.22
CA GLY A 141 -39.83 8.70 -13.03
C GLY A 141 -39.86 9.66 -11.84
N ASP A 142 -40.62 9.30 -10.79
CA ASP A 142 -40.64 10.01 -9.50
C ASP A 142 -40.39 9.05 -8.32
N PRO A 143 -39.24 8.35 -8.27
CA PRO A 143 -38.92 7.47 -7.15
C PRO A 143 -38.73 8.26 -5.85
N HIS A 144 -39.06 7.64 -4.71
CA HIS A 144 -38.58 8.12 -3.42
C HIS A 144 -37.08 7.87 -3.30
N VAL A 145 -36.27 8.94 -3.16
CA VAL A 145 -34.83 8.82 -2.98
C VAL A 145 -34.46 8.83 -1.50
N VAL A 146 -33.79 7.77 -1.05
CA VAL A 146 -33.10 7.71 0.25
C VAL A 146 -31.61 7.95 0.03
N HIS A 147 -31.16 9.16 0.37
CA HIS A 147 -29.76 9.55 0.28
C HIS A 147 -29.02 9.16 1.57
N VAL A 148 -28.07 8.22 1.47
CA VAL A 148 -27.24 7.83 2.62
C VAL A 148 -26.06 8.77 2.74
N SER A 149 -26.02 9.54 3.81
CA SER A 149 -24.99 10.52 4.14
C SER A 149 -24.17 10.07 5.35
N THR A 150 -23.81 10.98 6.27
CA THR A 150 -23.12 10.68 7.53
C THR A 150 -23.52 11.69 8.61
N ALA A 151 -23.55 11.28 9.89
CA ALA A 151 -23.89 12.19 10.99
C ALA A 151 -22.93 13.40 11.08
N TYR A 152 -21.68 13.22 10.62
CA TYR A 152 -20.60 14.20 10.72
C TYR A 152 -20.64 15.31 9.65
N VAL A 153 -21.64 15.36 8.77
CA VAL A 153 -21.75 16.38 7.70
C VAL A 153 -21.91 17.81 8.20
N GLY A 154 -22.33 18.03 9.45
CA GLY A 154 -22.52 19.39 9.97
C GLY A 154 -21.25 20.08 10.46
N GLY A 155 -20.08 19.49 10.19
CA GLY A 155 -18.78 20.06 10.54
C GLY A 155 -18.45 20.08 12.03
N LEU A 156 -17.39 20.80 12.37
CA LEU A 156 -16.90 21.02 13.72
C LEU A 156 -17.88 21.92 14.49
N ARG A 157 -18.66 21.30 15.38
CA ARG A 157 -19.55 21.99 16.31
C ARG A 157 -19.46 21.35 17.69
N LYS A 158 -20.05 22.02 18.68
CA LYS A 158 -20.16 21.50 20.05
C LYS A 158 -21.62 21.44 20.46
N GLY A 159 -21.96 20.44 21.25
CA GLY A 159 -23.30 20.23 21.79
C GLY A 159 -24.20 19.40 20.88
N ILE A 160 -25.50 19.59 21.06
CA ILE A 160 -26.53 18.76 20.45
C ILE A 160 -26.78 19.17 19.01
N VAL A 161 -26.85 18.17 18.15
CA VAL A 161 -27.04 18.28 16.72
C VAL A 161 -28.41 17.73 16.36
N PRO A 162 -29.40 18.57 16.02
CA PRO A 162 -30.72 18.09 15.63
C PRO A 162 -30.69 17.46 14.23
N GLU A 163 -31.59 16.51 13.99
CA GLU A 163 -31.96 16.10 12.64
C GLU A 163 -32.60 17.28 11.90
N GLY A 164 -32.25 17.44 10.63
CA GLY A 164 -32.76 18.51 9.78
C GLY A 164 -31.78 18.96 8.71
N ARG A 165 -32.21 19.93 7.91
CA ARG A 165 -31.44 20.54 6.83
C ARG A 165 -30.16 21.20 7.35
N LEU A 166 -29.05 21.06 6.62
CA LEU A 166 -27.79 21.70 6.97
C LEU A 166 -27.85 23.22 6.75
N LYS A 167 -27.36 23.96 7.74
CA LYS A 167 -27.31 25.43 7.73
C LYS A 167 -25.93 25.90 7.27
N HIS A 168 -25.70 25.91 5.96
CA HIS A 168 -24.55 26.56 5.33
C HIS A 168 -24.94 27.20 4.00
N GLU A 169 -24.19 28.24 3.61
CA GLU A 169 -24.39 29.01 2.37
C GLU A 169 -23.28 28.78 1.34
N VAL A 170 -22.34 27.88 1.63
CA VAL A 170 -21.23 27.58 0.70
C VAL A 170 -21.78 27.02 -0.62
N ASP A 171 -21.39 27.64 -1.73
CA ASP A 171 -21.74 27.20 -3.08
C ASP A 171 -20.89 25.99 -3.49
N TRP A 172 -21.53 24.82 -3.51
CA TRP A 172 -20.89 23.57 -3.87
C TRP A 172 -20.43 23.52 -5.34
N ARG A 173 -21.05 24.28 -6.26
CA ARG A 173 -20.65 24.32 -7.68
C ARG A 173 -19.32 25.04 -7.86
N ALA A 174 -19.17 26.16 -7.15
CA ALA A 174 -17.90 26.90 -7.10
C ALA A 174 -16.80 26.03 -6.47
N GLU A 175 -17.08 25.33 -5.37
CA GLU A 175 -16.10 24.45 -4.73
C GLU A 175 -15.71 23.24 -5.60
N LEU A 176 -16.66 22.62 -6.30
CA LEU A 176 -16.38 21.54 -7.26
C LEU A 176 -15.44 22.02 -8.38
N THR A 177 -15.71 23.20 -8.94
CA THR A 177 -14.84 23.81 -9.97
C THR A 177 -13.45 24.11 -9.39
N ALA A 178 -13.38 24.71 -8.20
CA ALA A 178 -12.12 25.02 -7.55
C ALA A 178 -11.27 23.79 -7.21
N ALA A 179 -11.92 22.67 -6.84
CA ALA A 179 -11.28 21.38 -6.59
C ALA A 179 -10.66 20.79 -7.87
N ARG A 180 -11.39 20.81 -8.99
CA ARG A 180 -10.88 20.42 -10.32
C ARG A 180 -9.66 21.28 -10.71
N ASP A 181 -9.77 22.59 -10.55
CA ASP A 181 -8.68 23.50 -10.89
C ASP A 181 -7.46 23.34 -9.98
N ALA A 182 -7.64 22.89 -8.73
CA ALA A 182 -6.53 22.61 -7.83
C ALA A 182 -5.58 21.55 -8.40
N ARG A 183 -6.12 20.48 -8.99
CA ARG A 183 -5.31 19.46 -9.70
C ARG A 183 -4.46 20.11 -10.79
N VAL A 184 -5.06 20.93 -11.64
CA VAL A 184 -4.37 21.61 -12.73
C VAL A 184 -3.25 22.52 -12.21
N ARG A 185 -3.54 23.34 -11.19
CA ARG A 185 -2.55 24.25 -10.58
C ARG A 185 -1.38 23.49 -9.95
N VAL A 186 -1.66 22.44 -9.18
CA VAL A 186 -0.62 21.64 -8.50
C VAL A 186 0.24 20.90 -9.52
N GLU A 187 -0.35 20.35 -10.57
CA GLU A 187 0.38 19.73 -11.68
C GLU A 187 1.32 20.72 -12.39
N MET A 188 0.86 21.93 -12.66
CA MET A 188 1.70 22.99 -13.25
C MET A 188 2.83 23.43 -12.31
N ALA A 189 2.56 23.55 -11.01
CA ALA A 189 3.56 23.89 -9.99
C ALA A 189 4.65 22.81 -9.85
N SER A 190 4.26 21.54 -9.96
CA SER A 190 5.18 20.40 -9.87
C SER A 190 6.21 20.34 -11.01
N ARG A 191 5.88 20.96 -12.16
CA ARG A 191 6.73 21.00 -13.37
C ARG A 191 7.54 22.28 -13.52
N GLN A 192 7.51 23.18 -12.53
CA GLN A 192 8.37 24.36 -12.55
C GLN A 192 9.84 23.96 -12.39
N PRO A 193 10.79 24.65 -13.05
CA PRO A 193 12.21 24.29 -13.00
C PRO A 193 12.77 24.16 -11.58
N GLU A 194 12.37 25.04 -10.67
CA GLU A 194 12.82 25.05 -9.27
C GLU A 194 12.35 23.79 -8.51
N THR A 195 11.09 23.42 -8.70
CA THR A 195 10.49 22.22 -8.09
C THR A 195 11.13 20.95 -8.67
N LEU A 196 11.27 20.87 -10.00
CA LEU A 196 11.90 19.74 -10.68
C LEU A 196 13.35 19.54 -10.23
N ARG A 197 14.12 20.62 -10.06
CA ARG A 197 15.49 20.54 -9.53
C ARG A 197 15.53 19.93 -8.14
N THR A 198 14.53 20.20 -7.30
CA THR A 198 14.43 19.61 -5.96
C THR A 198 14.25 18.09 -6.05
N PHE A 199 13.26 17.63 -6.83
CA PHE A 199 13.05 16.18 -7.04
C PHE A 199 14.27 15.49 -7.66
N MET A 200 14.93 16.13 -8.63
CA MET A 200 16.15 15.60 -9.24
C MET A 200 17.32 15.52 -8.25
N ASN A 201 17.45 16.49 -7.34
CA ASN A 201 18.51 16.49 -6.33
C ASN A 201 18.27 15.39 -5.29
N ASP A 202 17.04 15.25 -4.81
CA ASP A 202 16.64 14.20 -3.86
C ASP A 202 16.81 12.81 -4.49
N ALA A 203 16.34 12.63 -5.72
CA ALA A 203 16.52 11.39 -6.47
C ALA A 203 17.99 11.07 -6.72
N ARG A 204 18.84 12.06 -7.04
CA ARG A 204 20.28 11.86 -7.24
C ARG A 204 21.00 11.50 -5.94
N ALA A 205 20.55 12.00 -4.80
CA ALA A 205 21.13 11.66 -3.50
C ALA A 205 20.93 10.18 -3.13
N VAL A 206 19.81 9.59 -3.57
CA VAL A 206 19.47 8.18 -3.27
C VAL A 206 19.89 7.25 -4.41
N HIS A 207 19.52 7.57 -5.65
CA HIS A 207 19.63 6.70 -6.83
C HIS A 207 20.80 7.10 -7.76
N GLY A 208 21.66 8.04 -7.35
CA GLY A 208 22.78 8.50 -8.19
C GLY A 208 23.71 7.38 -8.65
N LYS A 209 23.88 6.33 -7.84
CA LYS A 209 24.69 5.14 -8.17
C LYS A 209 24.00 4.16 -9.12
N GLU A 210 22.68 4.25 -9.27
CA GLU A 210 21.92 3.38 -10.15
C GLU A 210 22.00 3.85 -11.60
N GLY A 211 22.15 5.17 -11.79
CA GLY A 211 22.36 5.80 -13.09
C GLY A 211 21.34 6.92 -13.39
N PRO A 212 21.50 7.62 -14.53
CA PRO A 212 20.67 8.77 -14.88
C PRO A 212 19.20 8.45 -15.14
N GLN A 213 18.86 7.28 -15.70
CA GLN A 213 17.46 6.87 -15.90
C GLN A 213 16.78 6.52 -14.58
N ALA A 214 17.49 5.82 -13.69
CA ALA A 214 16.99 5.53 -12.35
C ALA A 214 16.68 6.83 -11.58
N VAL A 215 17.58 7.82 -11.66
CA VAL A 215 17.35 9.16 -11.10
C VAL A 215 16.14 9.84 -11.74
N ALA A 216 15.98 9.77 -13.06
CA ALA A 216 14.83 10.38 -13.75
C ALA A 216 13.49 9.73 -13.35
N THR A 217 13.43 8.39 -13.29
CA THR A 217 12.24 7.67 -12.83
C THR A 217 11.90 7.98 -11.37
N ALA A 218 12.91 7.97 -10.48
CA ALA A 218 12.71 8.29 -9.07
C ALA A 218 12.26 9.75 -8.87
N ALA A 219 12.81 10.69 -9.65
CA ALA A 219 12.37 12.09 -9.63
C ALA A 219 10.91 12.24 -10.07
N GLU A 220 10.48 11.51 -11.11
CA GLU A 220 9.09 11.53 -11.56
C GLU A 220 8.15 10.88 -10.55
N THR A 221 8.55 9.75 -9.93
CA THR A 221 7.78 9.15 -8.82
C THR A 221 7.64 10.12 -7.65
N GLY A 222 8.74 10.77 -7.23
CA GLY A 222 8.72 11.78 -6.18
C GLY A 222 7.81 12.97 -6.52
N ARG A 223 7.80 13.42 -7.79
CA ARG A 223 6.89 14.47 -8.27
C ARG A 223 5.43 14.05 -8.16
N VAL A 224 5.08 12.83 -8.59
CA VAL A 224 3.71 12.30 -8.54
C VAL A 224 3.21 12.19 -7.10
N GLU A 225 4.04 11.68 -6.18
CA GLU A 225 3.69 11.64 -4.75
C GLU A 225 3.54 13.05 -4.17
N TRP A 226 4.43 13.99 -4.51
CA TRP A 226 4.30 15.38 -4.09
C TRP A 226 2.99 16.01 -4.57
N VAL A 227 2.57 15.76 -5.82
CA VAL A 227 1.28 16.23 -6.35
C VAL A 227 0.13 15.65 -5.53
N ARG A 228 0.17 14.34 -5.24
CA ARG A 228 -0.84 13.67 -4.43
C ARG A 228 -0.94 14.28 -3.05
N GLU A 229 0.17 14.37 -2.31
CA GLU A 229 0.24 14.95 -0.97
C GLU A 229 -0.25 16.39 -0.95
N ARG A 230 0.13 17.20 -1.95
CA ARG A 230 -0.31 18.58 -2.02
C ARG A 230 -1.82 18.69 -2.21
N LEU A 231 -2.43 17.82 -3.01
CA LEU A 231 -3.89 17.84 -3.21
C LEU A 231 -4.68 17.31 -2.00
N VAL A 232 -4.09 16.39 -1.23
CA VAL A 232 -4.63 16.00 0.08
C VAL A 232 -4.62 17.19 1.03
N ASP A 233 -3.50 17.93 1.08
CA ASP A 233 -3.36 19.15 1.88
C ASP A 233 -4.36 20.26 1.46
N TYR A 234 -4.62 20.43 0.15
CA TYR A 234 -5.70 21.30 -0.35
C TYR A 234 -7.06 20.90 0.24
N GLY A 235 -7.42 19.62 0.17
CA GLY A 235 -8.69 19.10 0.68
C GLY A 235 -8.84 19.31 2.18
N ARG A 236 -7.81 18.92 2.94
CA ARG A 236 -7.73 19.08 4.39
C ARG A 236 -7.86 20.55 4.81
N SER A 237 -7.03 21.42 4.24
CA SER A 237 -7.03 22.85 4.54
C SER A 237 -8.34 23.52 4.15
N ARG A 238 -8.93 23.15 2.99
CA ARG A 238 -10.19 23.74 2.54
C ARG A 238 -11.36 23.34 3.44
N ALA A 239 -11.48 22.05 3.76
CA ALA A 239 -12.50 21.57 4.69
C ALA A 239 -12.42 22.29 6.05
N GLN A 240 -11.23 22.35 6.65
CA GLN A 240 -11.02 23.04 7.93
C GLN A 240 -11.33 24.54 7.84
N SER A 241 -10.94 25.21 6.74
CA SER A 241 -11.22 26.64 6.55
C SER A 241 -12.72 26.96 6.49
N LEU A 242 -13.53 25.98 6.09
CA LEU A 242 -14.98 26.09 5.99
C LEU A 242 -15.69 25.55 7.25
N GLY A 243 -14.96 24.94 8.19
CA GLY A 243 -15.50 24.40 9.44
C GLY A 243 -15.83 22.91 9.40
N TRP A 244 -15.41 22.15 8.39
CA TRP A 244 -15.53 20.69 8.34
C TRP A 244 -14.29 19.99 8.90
N THR A 245 -14.44 18.77 9.41
CA THR A 245 -13.34 17.98 9.98
C THR A 245 -12.34 17.55 8.92
N ASP A 246 -12.85 17.17 7.75
CA ASP A 246 -12.11 16.59 6.63
C ASP A 246 -12.88 16.75 5.31
N VAL A 247 -12.23 16.40 4.21
CA VAL A 247 -12.81 16.53 2.86
C VAL A 247 -13.97 15.56 2.62
N TYR A 248 -14.04 14.44 3.34
CA TYR A 248 -15.13 13.48 3.22
C TYR A 248 -16.44 14.07 3.75
N THR A 249 -16.44 14.58 4.99
CA THR A 249 -17.62 15.21 5.59
C THR A 249 -18.07 16.45 4.81
N LEU A 250 -17.13 17.24 4.29
CA LEU A 250 -17.41 18.38 3.41
C LEU A 250 -18.13 17.94 2.14
N THR A 251 -17.59 16.96 1.40
CA THR A 251 -18.17 16.53 0.13
C THR A 251 -19.52 15.84 0.31
N LYS A 252 -19.74 15.14 1.44
CA LYS A 252 -21.07 14.59 1.79
C LYS A 252 -22.07 15.68 2.15
N SER A 253 -21.67 16.72 2.87
CA SER A 253 -22.52 17.91 3.11
C SER A 253 -22.96 18.55 1.80
N PHE A 254 -22.04 18.70 0.85
CA PHE A 254 -22.36 19.26 -0.46
C PHE A 254 -23.24 18.33 -1.30
N ALA A 255 -23.05 17.01 -1.20
CA ALA A 255 -23.92 16.04 -1.86
C ALA A 255 -25.36 16.10 -1.33
N GLU A 256 -25.57 16.33 -0.02
CA GLU A 256 -26.90 16.60 0.53
C GLU A 256 -27.50 17.88 -0.06
N ARG A 257 -26.73 18.97 -0.13
CA ARG A 257 -27.22 20.22 -0.74
C ARG A 257 -27.54 20.05 -2.23
N ALA A 258 -26.73 19.30 -2.98
CA ALA A 258 -27.01 18.98 -4.37
C ALA A 258 -28.28 18.13 -4.51
N ALA A 259 -28.51 17.15 -3.63
CA ALA A 259 -29.75 16.37 -3.60
C ALA A 259 -30.98 17.24 -3.32
N GLU A 260 -30.88 18.18 -2.38
CA GLU A 260 -31.94 19.13 -2.09
C GLU A 260 -32.28 19.98 -3.34
N GLU A 261 -31.28 20.63 -3.93
CA GLU A 261 -31.47 21.57 -5.04
C GLU A 261 -31.89 20.89 -6.35
N LEU A 262 -31.32 19.72 -6.67
CA LEU A 262 -31.53 19.04 -7.96
C LEU A 262 -32.76 18.12 -7.97
N TRP A 263 -33.27 17.73 -6.79
CA TRP A 263 -34.35 16.75 -6.68
C TRP A 263 -35.50 17.21 -5.80
N ARG A 264 -35.23 17.59 -4.55
CA ARG A 264 -36.30 17.94 -3.61
C ARG A 264 -36.98 19.25 -3.97
N GLU A 265 -36.20 20.28 -4.29
CA GLU A 265 -36.69 21.62 -4.62
C GLU A 265 -37.40 21.67 -5.99
N THR A 266 -37.26 20.63 -6.81
CA THR A 266 -38.02 20.43 -8.05
C THR A 266 -39.34 19.65 -7.84
N GLY A 267 -39.67 19.29 -6.60
CA GLY A 267 -40.96 18.69 -6.22
C GLY A 267 -40.92 17.19 -5.94
N HIS A 268 -39.75 16.55 -6.03
CA HIS A 268 -39.61 15.10 -5.82
C HIS A 268 -39.37 14.73 -4.34
N ARG A 269 -39.60 13.46 -4.02
CA ARG A 269 -39.50 12.90 -2.67
C ARG A 269 -38.05 12.54 -2.33
N LEU A 270 -37.49 13.16 -1.29
CA LEU A 270 -36.13 12.94 -0.80
C LEU A 270 -36.13 12.76 0.72
N SER A 271 -35.48 11.70 1.19
CA SER A 271 -35.09 11.52 2.59
C SER A 271 -33.57 11.37 2.72
N VAL A 272 -33.00 11.85 3.82
CA VAL A 272 -31.56 11.78 4.10
C VAL A 272 -31.32 10.98 5.37
N VAL A 273 -30.57 9.88 5.25
CA VAL A 273 -30.17 9.03 6.38
C VAL A 273 -28.70 9.25 6.67
N ARG A 274 -28.37 9.69 7.88
CA ARG A 274 -27.02 10.04 8.34
C ARG A 274 -26.56 9.07 9.42
N PRO A 275 -25.97 7.93 9.05
CA PRO A 275 -25.36 7.04 10.02
C PRO A 275 -24.11 7.64 10.64
N ALA A 276 -23.85 7.26 11.90
CA ALA A 276 -22.58 7.48 12.57
C ALA A 276 -21.51 6.44 12.13
N ILE A 277 -20.54 6.10 12.99
CA ILE A 277 -19.52 5.10 12.65
C ILE A 277 -20.16 3.71 12.60
N ILE A 278 -20.27 3.15 11.40
CA ILE A 278 -20.94 1.87 11.16
C ILE A 278 -19.96 0.72 11.43
N GLU A 279 -20.30 -0.16 12.35
CA GLU A 279 -19.53 -1.35 12.70
C GLU A 279 -20.33 -2.65 12.45
N SER A 280 -19.78 -3.78 12.88
CA SER A 280 -20.34 -5.12 12.64
C SER A 280 -21.83 -5.25 13.00
N ALA A 281 -22.53 -6.16 12.33
CA ALA A 281 -23.93 -6.45 12.66
C ALA A 281 -24.08 -6.94 14.09
N LEU A 282 -25.10 -6.44 14.80
CA LEU A 282 -25.46 -6.94 16.12
C LEU A 282 -26.22 -8.28 15.98
N ARG A 283 -27.19 -8.33 15.05
CA ARG A 283 -28.07 -9.49 14.84
C ARG A 283 -28.08 -9.96 13.39
N HIS A 284 -28.31 -9.07 12.42
CA HIS A 284 -28.60 -9.44 11.03
C HIS A 284 -27.52 -8.95 10.05
N PRO A 285 -27.08 -9.75 9.05
CA PRO A 285 -27.52 -11.10 8.71
C PRO A 285 -27.10 -12.18 9.73
N TYR A 286 -26.02 -11.93 10.46
CA TYR A 286 -25.61 -12.70 11.64
C TYR A 286 -24.71 -11.84 12.55
N PRO A 287 -24.65 -12.13 13.85
CA PRO A 287 -23.83 -11.38 14.79
C PRO A 287 -22.35 -11.36 14.37
N GLY A 288 -21.76 -10.17 14.34
CA GLY A 288 -20.35 -9.96 14.05
C GLY A 288 -20.02 -9.85 12.56
N TRP A 289 -21.03 -9.94 11.67
CA TRP A 289 -20.79 -9.76 10.25
C TRP A 289 -20.24 -8.36 9.94
N ILE A 290 -19.11 -8.31 9.24
CA ILE A 290 -18.45 -7.07 8.80
C ILE A 290 -17.66 -7.35 7.50
N ASP A 291 -17.76 -6.48 6.50
CA ASP A 291 -17.06 -6.67 5.20
C ASP A 291 -15.70 -5.98 5.18
N GLY A 292 -14.68 -6.61 5.76
CA GLY A 292 -13.33 -6.04 5.91
C GLY A 292 -13.26 -4.96 7.00
N PHE A 293 -12.07 -4.39 7.19
CA PHE A 293 -11.82 -3.42 8.26
C PHE A 293 -12.53 -2.08 8.00
N LYS A 294 -13.25 -1.59 9.01
CA LYS A 294 -14.01 -0.33 9.02
C LYS A 294 -13.24 0.77 9.71
N VAL A 295 -13.93 1.86 10.04
CA VAL A 295 -13.30 3.08 10.52
C VAL A 295 -12.67 2.84 11.90
N ALA A 296 -13.26 2.07 12.83
CA ALA A 296 -12.59 1.83 14.13
C ALA A 296 -11.55 0.69 14.09
N ASP A 297 -11.74 -0.33 13.26
CA ASP A 297 -10.97 -1.58 13.32
C ASP A 297 -9.43 -1.44 13.19
N PRO A 298 -8.88 -0.57 12.32
CA PRO A 298 -7.44 -0.37 12.24
C PRO A 298 -6.85 0.12 13.57
N LEU A 299 -7.58 0.95 14.31
CA LEU A 299 -7.18 1.42 15.63
C LEU A 299 -7.23 0.28 16.65
N VAL A 300 -8.31 -0.52 16.62
CA VAL A 300 -8.47 -1.71 17.46
C VAL A 300 -7.32 -2.70 17.25
N LEU A 301 -6.94 -2.95 15.99
CA LEU A 301 -5.85 -3.84 15.63
C LEU A 301 -4.47 -3.29 15.96
N ALA A 302 -4.23 -1.99 15.73
CA ALA A 302 -2.98 -1.36 16.10
C ALA A 302 -2.79 -1.37 17.63
N TYR A 303 -3.87 -1.30 18.41
CA TYR A 303 -3.85 -1.50 19.85
C TYR A 303 -3.56 -2.95 20.22
N ALA A 304 -4.30 -3.90 19.62
CA ALA A 304 -4.13 -5.34 19.86
C ALA A 304 -2.73 -5.85 19.50
N ARG A 305 -2.03 -5.19 18.57
CA ARG A 305 -0.64 -5.48 18.19
C ARG A 305 0.41 -4.83 19.11
N GLY A 306 0.00 -4.04 20.09
CA GLY A 306 0.90 -3.30 20.98
C GLY A 306 1.58 -2.10 20.34
N ASN A 307 1.21 -1.72 19.11
CA ASN A 307 1.80 -0.60 18.38
C ASN A 307 1.32 0.75 18.96
N LEU A 308 0.07 0.81 19.43
CA LEU A 308 -0.51 1.99 20.07
C LEU A 308 -0.30 1.98 21.59
N THR A 309 0.80 2.58 22.04
CA THR A 309 1.07 2.74 23.47
C THR A 309 0.31 3.89 24.13
N GLN A 310 -0.05 4.91 23.35
CA GLN A 310 -0.82 6.08 23.78
C GLN A 310 -1.65 6.60 22.60
N PHE A 311 -2.80 7.22 22.88
CA PHE A 311 -3.66 7.81 21.86
C PHE A 311 -4.23 9.17 22.31
N PRO A 312 -4.23 10.21 21.46
CA PRO A 312 -4.62 11.56 21.84
C PRO A 312 -6.13 11.78 21.72
N ALA A 313 -6.90 11.10 22.56
CA ALA A 313 -8.34 11.26 22.68
C ALA A 313 -8.74 11.93 24.00
N LEU A 314 -9.89 12.62 23.99
CA LEU A 314 -10.55 13.03 25.21
C LEU A 314 -11.33 11.82 25.77
N PRO A 315 -11.08 11.39 27.01
CA PRO A 315 -11.67 10.16 27.54
C PRO A 315 -13.21 10.22 27.62
N ASP A 316 -13.75 11.42 27.87
CA ASP A 316 -15.18 11.66 28.08
C ASP A 316 -15.94 11.94 26.77
N THR A 317 -15.25 12.05 25.63
CA THR A 317 -15.90 12.20 24.32
C THR A 317 -16.69 10.93 24.00
N VAL A 318 -17.92 11.12 23.52
CA VAL A 318 -18.77 10.04 23.04
C VAL A 318 -18.27 9.61 21.67
N LEU A 319 -17.96 8.31 21.54
CA LEU A 319 -17.66 7.67 20.28
C LEU A 319 -18.97 7.12 19.70
N ASP A 320 -19.53 7.82 18.72
CA ASP A 320 -20.78 7.43 18.08
C ASP A 320 -20.58 6.25 17.11
N VAL A 321 -20.76 5.04 17.65
CA VAL A 321 -20.79 3.76 16.93
C VAL A 321 -22.23 3.29 16.74
N ILE A 322 -22.50 2.62 15.62
CA ILE A 322 -23.79 1.99 15.34
C ILE A 322 -23.62 0.66 14.57
N PRO A 323 -24.34 -0.42 14.94
CA PRO A 323 -24.35 -1.66 14.17
C PRO A 323 -24.98 -1.48 12.77
N VAL A 324 -24.43 -2.15 11.76
CA VAL A 324 -24.90 -2.03 10.36
C VAL A 324 -26.36 -2.44 10.16
N ASP A 325 -26.88 -3.41 10.91
CA ASP A 325 -28.27 -3.84 10.84
C ASP A 325 -29.25 -2.75 11.26
N TYR A 326 -28.89 -1.91 12.23
CA TYR A 326 -29.71 -0.76 12.63
C TYR A 326 -29.77 0.27 11.49
N VAL A 327 -28.64 0.51 10.82
CA VAL A 327 -28.57 1.41 9.66
C VAL A 327 -29.45 0.90 8.52
N VAL A 328 -29.38 -0.40 8.21
CA VAL A 328 -30.21 -1.03 7.16
C VAL A 328 -31.69 -0.92 7.51
N ASN A 329 -32.07 -1.24 8.76
CA ASN A 329 -33.45 -1.17 9.20
C ASN A 329 -34.01 0.25 9.10
N VAL A 330 -33.24 1.28 9.47
CA VAL A 330 -33.65 2.68 9.28
C VAL A 330 -33.80 3.01 7.79
N ILE A 331 -32.84 2.63 6.94
CA ILE A 331 -32.91 2.92 5.49
C ILE A 331 -34.17 2.33 4.87
N LEU A 332 -34.50 1.07 5.18
CA LEU A 332 -35.69 0.40 4.64
C LEU A 332 -36.99 0.96 5.21
N ALA A 333 -37.03 1.28 6.51
CA ALA A 333 -38.17 1.95 7.12
C ALA A 333 -38.39 3.34 6.51
N VAL A 334 -37.33 4.11 6.28
CA VAL A 334 -37.43 5.41 5.59
C VAL A 334 -37.92 5.20 4.16
N ALA A 335 -37.36 4.24 3.41
CA ALA A 335 -37.78 3.95 2.05
C ALA A 335 -39.29 3.65 1.94
N ALA A 336 -39.82 2.87 2.89
CA ALA A 336 -41.24 2.51 2.95
C ALA A 336 -42.18 3.64 3.42
N ASN A 337 -41.64 4.75 3.93
CA ASN A 337 -42.41 5.89 4.44
C ASN A 337 -41.93 7.20 3.82
N PRO A 338 -42.18 7.43 2.52
CA PRO A 338 -41.79 8.67 1.86
C PRO A 338 -42.42 9.90 2.52
N PRO A 339 -41.69 11.03 2.61
CA PRO A 339 -42.25 12.27 3.14
C PRO A 339 -43.40 12.76 2.26
N SER A 340 -44.46 13.27 2.90
CA SER A 340 -45.59 13.89 2.19
C SER A 340 -45.25 15.33 1.78
N ALA A 341 -45.99 15.88 0.82
CA ALA A 341 -45.84 17.28 0.41
C ALA A 341 -46.13 18.29 1.54
N GLU A 342 -46.89 17.87 2.56
CA GLU A 342 -47.23 18.67 3.74
C GLU A 342 -46.21 18.53 4.88
N SER A 343 -45.25 17.61 4.76
CA SER A 343 -44.26 17.36 5.79
C SER A 343 -43.29 18.54 5.92
N GLU A 344 -42.96 18.91 7.17
CA GLU A 344 -41.86 19.85 7.42
C GLU A 344 -40.56 19.32 6.81
N VAL A 345 -39.75 20.20 6.23
CA VAL A 345 -38.49 19.83 5.56
C VAL A 345 -37.60 18.98 6.47
N ASP A 346 -37.52 19.35 7.74
CA ASP A 346 -36.65 18.69 8.71
C ASP A 346 -37.14 17.29 9.10
N ALA A 347 -38.40 16.92 8.80
CA ALA A 347 -38.94 15.58 9.05
C ALA A 347 -38.34 14.50 8.13
N ALA A 348 -37.66 14.89 7.05
CA ALA A 348 -37.05 13.96 6.10
C ALA A 348 -35.59 13.57 6.43
N TYR A 349 -35.08 13.97 7.60
CA TYR A 349 -33.69 13.72 8.02
C TYR A 349 -33.64 12.80 9.22
N TYR A 350 -32.74 11.81 9.15
CA TYR A 350 -32.64 10.74 10.14
C TYR A 350 -31.19 10.52 10.56
N HIS A 351 -30.88 10.66 11.85
CA HIS A 351 -29.58 10.33 12.43
C HIS A 351 -29.61 8.91 12.97
N VAL A 352 -28.73 8.05 12.45
CA VAL A 352 -28.57 6.67 12.96
C VAL A 352 -27.33 6.64 13.83
N SER A 353 -27.52 7.06 15.09
CA SER A 353 -26.48 7.32 16.08
C SER A 353 -26.92 6.88 17.47
N SER A 354 -25.97 6.61 18.37
CA SER A 354 -26.25 6.14 19.73
C SER A 354 -26.01 7.20 20.80
N GLY A 355 -25.21 8.24 20.51
CA GLY A 355 -24.62 9.13 21.50
C GLY A 355 -25.59 9.88 22.40
N ALA A 356 -26.76 10.29 21.89
CA ALA A 356 -27.75 11.02 22.69
C ALA A 356 -28.47 10.17 23.74
N ARG A 357 -28.66 8.87 23.48
CA ARG A 357 -29.54 8.00 24.29
C ARG A 357 -28.84 6.78 24.88
N ASN A 358 -27.76 6.32 24.27
CA ASN A 358 -26.93 5.21 24.73
C ASN A 358 -25.45 5.50 24.47
N PRO A 359 -24.85 6.50 25.17
CA PRO A 359 -23.51 6.96 24.88
C PRO A 359 -22.45 5.88 25.15
N LEU A 360 -21.45 5.82 24.26
CA LEU A 360 -20.22 5.05 24.43
C LEU A 360 -19.02 6.01 24.56
N PRO A 361 -18.65 6.45 25.78
CA PRO A 361 -17.46 7.26 25.98
C PRO A 361 -16.18 6.51 25.56
N ILE A 362 -15.19 7.24 25.06
CA ILE A 362 -13.92 6.65 24.60
C ILE A 362 -13.24 5.86 25.72
N HIS A 363 -13.27 6.32 26.97
CA HIS A 363 -12.69 5.57 28.09
C HIS A 363 -13.36 4.19 28.29
N ARG A 364 -14.66 4.07 28.00
CA ARG A 364 -15.42 2.81 28.11
C ARG A 364 -15.09 1.87 26.96
N MET A 365 -15.02 2.38 25.73
CA MET A 365 -14.53 1.63 24.56
C MET A 365 -13.13 1.09 24.82
N PHE A 366 -12.23 1.94 25.31
CA PHE A 366 -10.86 1.55 25.66
C PHE A 366 -10.80 0.48 26.75
N THR A 367 -11.59 0.62 27.82
CA THR A 367 -11.64 -0.36 28.91
C THR A 367 -12.04 -1.74 28.37
N ASN A 368 -13.09 -1.78 27.54
CA ASN A 368 -13.52 -3.00 26.86
C ASN A 368 -12.42 -3.60 25.97
N MET A 369 -11.74 -2.78 25.16
CA MET A 369 -10.62 -3.22 24.34
C MET A 369 -9.49 -3.81 25.19
N ASN A 370 -9.10 -3.12 26.26
CA ASN A 370 -8.04 -3.57 27.15
C ASN A 370 -8.39 -4.91 27.81
N GLU A 371 -9.59 -5.05 28.37
CA GLU A 371 -10.07 -6.28 28.99
C GLU A 371 -10.07 -7.45 27.99
N PHE A 372 -10.63 -7.23 26.79
CA PHE A 372 -10.71 -8.26 25.75
C PHE A 372 -9.32 -8.75 25.32
N PHE A 373 -8.41 -7.83 24.97
CA PHE A 373 -7.09 -8.20 24.46
C PHE A 373 -6.11 -8.62 25.55
N THR A 374 -6.38 -8.30 26.82
CA THR A 374 -5.65 -8.89 27.96
C THR A 374 -6.08 -10.33 28.18
N ALA A 375 -7.38 -10.63 28.06
CA ALA A 375 -7.91 -12.00 28.19
C ALA A 375 -7.61 -12.87 26.96
N THR A 376 -7.62 -12.27 25.77
CA THR A 376 -7.43 -12.95 24.47
C THR A 376 -6.32 -12.27 23.66
N PRO A 377 -5.05 -12.37 24.09
CA PRO A 377 -3.96 -11.65 23.43
C PRO A 377 -3.65 -12.24 22.05
N LEU A 378 -3.23 -11.37 21.13
CA LEU A 378 -2.78 -11.79 19.81
C LEU A 378 -1.42 -12.53 19.90
N PRO A 379 -1.16 -13.52 19.04
CA PRO A 379 0.12 -14.22 19.01
C PRO A 379 1.26 -13.28 18.57
N HIS A 380 2.42 -13.40 19.22
CA HIS A 380 3.61 -12.64 18.88
C HIS A 380 4.53 -13.43 17.90
N GLU A 381 5.32 -12.73 17.08
CA GLU A 381 6.20 -13.35 16.05
C GLU A 381 7.32 -14.23 16.64
N SER A 382 7.71 -13.98 17.88
CA SER A 382 8.58 -14.86 18.67
C SER A 382 7.74 -15.47 19.79
N ASP A 383 7.79 -16.80 19.96
CA ASP A 383 7.03 -17.59 20.94
C ASP A 383 6.54 -16.77 22.14
N GLY A 384 5.23 -16.49 22.18
CA GLY A 384 4.60 -15.65 23.20
C GLY A 384 3.34 -14.92 22.72
N HIS A 385 2.81 -14.07 23.60
CA HIS A 385 1.62 -13.27 23.39
C HIS A 385 1.95 -11.77 23.46
N ILE A 386 1.20 -10.95 22.73
CA ILE A 386 1.35 -9.49 22.79
C ILE A 386 0.68 -8.97 24.06
N GLU A 387 1.44 -8.28 24.91
CA GLU A 387 0.90 -7.55 26.05
C GLU A 387 0.43 -6.15 25.61
N VAL A 388 -0.85 -5.86 25.86
CA VAL A 388 -1.43 -4.56 25.53
C VAL A 388 -1.27 -3.56 26.67
N PRO A 389 -0.93 -2.29 26.38
CA PRO A 389 -0.73 -1.29 27.42
C PRO A 389 -2.05 -0.74 27.96
N TYR A 390 -2.05 -0.28 29.21
CA TYR A 390 -3.13 0.51 29.77
C TYR A 390 -2.95 2.01 29.43
N TRP A 391 -3.94 2.64 28.80
CA TRP A 391 -3.86 4.03 28.36
C TRP A 391 -4.25 4.98 29.49
N THR A 392 -3.46 6.03 29.66
CA THR A 392 -3.74 7.12 30.62
C THR A 392 -4.23 8.40 29.93
N PHE A 393 -4.72 8.31 28.69
CA PHE A 393 -5.17 9.43 27.83
C PHE A 393 -4.32 10.71 27.94
N PRO A 394 -3.01 10.66 27.66
CA PRO A 394 -2.18 11.85 27.71
C PRO A 394 -2.62 12.85 26.64
N GLY A 395 -2.77 14.12 27.02
CA GLY A 395 -3.21 15.16 26.10
C GLY A 395 -2.39 15.26 24.81
N THR A 396 -3.02 15.72 23.75
CA THR A 396 -2.57 15.68 22.35
C THR A 396 -1.12 16.10 22.14
N ARG A 397 -0.70 17.22 22.75
CA ARG A 397 0.67 17.75 22.63
C ARG A 397 1.75 16.79 23.15
N LYS A 398 1.42 15.98 24.16
CA LYS A 398 2.37 15.01 24.74
C LYS A 398 2.55 13.83 23.80
N VAL A 399 1.47 13.30 23.24
CA VAL A 399 1.52 12.21 22.25
C VAL A 399 2.28 12.64 21.01
N ASP A 400 1.96 13.81 20.44
CA ASP A 400 2.63 14.33 19.24
C ASP A 400 4.14 14.47 19.43
N ARG A 401 4.56 14.98 20.61
CA ARG A 401 5.97 15.11 20.97
C ARG A 401 6.68 13.76 21.12
N VAL A 402 6.03 12.78 21.75
CA VAL A 402 6.59 11.43 21.92
C VAL A 402 6.78 10.76 20.56
N LEU A 403 5.77 10.81 19.69
CA LEU A 403 5.86 10.24 18.34
C LEU A 403 6.97 10.91 17.52
N HIS A 404 7.02 12.25 17.52
CA HIS A 404 8.05 12.99 16.80
C HIS A 404 9.47 12.63 17.28
N ASN A 405 9.66 12.51 18.60
CA ASN A 405 10.95 12.11 19.15
C ASN A 405 11.34 10.68 18.75
N GLN A 406 10.37 9.75 18.70
CA GLN A 406 10.60 8.37 18.25
C GLN A 406 10.96 8.31 16.77
N GLU A 407 10.29 9.07 15.90
CA GLU A 407 10.59 9.20 14.47
C GLU A 407 12.01 9.75 14.25
N VAL A 408 12.36 10.86 14.91
CA VAL A 408 13.69 11.48 14.82
C VAL A 408 14.77 10.52 15.29
N TRP A 409 14.52 9.79 16.38
CA TRP A 409 15.48 8.82 16.90
C TRP A 409 15.65 7.62 15.95
N ASN A 410 14.55 7.09 15.39
CA ASN A 410 14.60 6.00 14.41
C ASN A 410 15.33 6.42 13.12
N ALA A 411 15.07 7.63 12.61
CA ALA A 411 15.77 8.17 11.45
C ALA A 411 17.28 8.40 11.71
N ARG A 412 17.68 8.68 12.95
CA ARG A 412 19.10 8.73 13.34
C ARG A 412 19.71 7.32 13.42
N LEU A 413 18.97 6.35 13.98
CA LEU A 413 19.39 4.96 14.04
C LEU A 413 19.62 4.39 12.64
N GLU A 414 18.69 4.60 11.71
CA GLU A 414 18.83 4.14 10.31
C GLU A 414 20.07 4.71 9.65
N ARG A 415 20.30 6.03 9.75
CA ARG A 415 21.52 6.68 9.24
C ARG A 415 22.81 6.16 9.87
N ALA A 416 22.76 5.76 11.14
CA ALA A 416 23.91 5.14 11.79
C ALA A 416 24.15 3.70 11.29
N LEU A 417 23.07 2.92 11.12
CA LEU A 417 23.13 1.55 10.60
C LEU A 417 23.61 1.50 9.15
N GLU A 418 23.31 2.52 8.33
CA GLU A 418 23.83 2.67 6.96
C GLU A 418 25.35 2.77 6.89
N ARG A 419 25.99 3.29 7.93
CA ARG A 419 27.45 3.44 8.00
C ARG A 419 28.16 2.19 8.53
N LEU A 420 27.41 1.20 9.01
CA LEU A 420 27.98 -0.04 9.52
C LEU A 420 28.20 -1.05 8.39
N PRO A 421 29.24 -1.90 8.50
CA PRO A 421 29.43 -3.02 7.58
C PRO A 421 28.19 -3.94 7.57
N SER A 422 27.84 -4.42 6.37
CA SER A 422 26.75 -5.39 6.18
C SER A 422 27.18 -6.75 6.72
N THR A 423 26.71 -7.08 7.91
CA THR A 423 26.91 -8.35 8.61
C THR A 423 25.55 -8.96 8.90
N GLU A 424 25.51 -10.26 9.18
CA GLU A 424 24.26 -10.95 9.52
C GLU A 424 23.53 -10.28 10.70
N ARG A 425 24.27 -9.81 11.71
CA ARG A 425 23.73 -9.06 12.85
C ARG A 425 23.21 -7.69 12.44
N SER A 426 23.99 -6.90 11.70
CA SER A 426 23.55 -5.55 11.30
C SER A 426 22.34 -5.59 10.36
N ARG A 427 22.20 -6.60 9.49
CA ARG A 427 21.02 -6.80 8.66
C ARG A 427 19.74 -7.04 9.48
N VAL A 428 19.82 -7.82 10.57
CA VAL A 428 18.69 -7.98 11.51
C VAL A 428 18.30 -6.64 12.13
N HIS A 429 19.28 -5.82 12.53
CA HIS A 429 19.01 -4.48 13.06
C HIS A 429 18.41 -3.53 12.02
N VAL A 430 18.87 -3.57 10.77
CA VAL A 430 18.29 -2.80 9.65
C VAL A 430 16.84 -3.21 9.42
N LYS A 431 16.54 -4.52 9.39
CA LYS A 431 15.17 -5.02 9.25
C LYS A 431 14.27 -4.53 10.39
N LYS A 432 14.76 -4.53 11.64
CA LYS A 432 14.02 -4.02 12.80
C LYS A 432 13.77 -2.51 12.72
N ALA A 433 14.76 -1.73 12.30
CA ALA A 433 14.63 -0.28 12.17
C ALA A 433 13.61 0.13 11.09
N LEU A 434 13.64 -0.55 9.93
CA LEU A 434 12.66 -0.35 8.86
C LEU A 434 11.23 -0.72 9.31
N LYS A 435 11.06 -1.87 9.98
CA LYS A 435 9.76 -2.25 10.55
C LYS A 435 9.25 -1.19 11.52
N ARG A 436 10.12 -0.70 12.42
CA ARG A 436 9.76 0.34 13.39
C ARG A 436 9.39 1.66 12.73
N ARG A 437 10.06 2.05 11.65
CA ARG A 437 9.69 3.24 10.86
C ARG A 437 8.27 3.08 10.31
N ASP A 438 8.00 1.96 9.65
CA ASP A 438 6.69 1.69 9.06
C ASP A 438 5.60 1.65 10.15
N ASP A 439 5.89 1.09 11.33
CA ASP A 439 4.97 1.11 12.49
C ASP A 439 4.70 2.54 12.99
N LEU A 440 5.73 3.41 13.06
CA LEU A 440 5.59 4.81 13.48
C LEU A 440 4.82 5.65 12.45
N GLU A 441 5.08 5.46 11.16
CA GLU A 441 4.36 6.12 10.07
C GLU A 441 2.88 5.74 10.10
N ASN A 442 2.56 4.45 10.23
CA ASN A 442 1.17 3.99 10.37
C ASN A 442 0.49 4.58 11.60
N LEU A 443 1.20 4.63 12.73
CA LEU A 443 0.70 5.22 13.98
C LEU A 443 0.41 6.72 13.83
N ARG A 444 1.30 7.47 13.17
CA ARG A 444 1.10 8.88 12.82
C ARG A 444 -0.16 9.06 11.99
N THR A 445 -0.31 8.27 10.92
CA THR A 445 -1.48 8.31 10.05
C THR A 445 -2.75 8.09 10.84
N PHE A 446 -2.83 7.07 11.70
CA PHE A 446 -4.01 6.84 12.54
C PHE A 446 -4.30 8.02 13.48
N VAL A 447 -3.28 8.51 14.18
CA VAL A 447 -3.45 9.65 15.10
C VAL A 447 -3.96 10.90 14.37
N GLU A 448 -3.49 11.19 13.16
CA GLU A 448 -3.99 12.31 12.36
C GLU A 448 -5.43 12.10 11.90
N LEU A 449 -5.73 10.89 11.39
CA LEU A 449 -7.02 10.52 10.82
C LEU A 449 -8.17 10.67 11.81
N TYR A 450 -7.97 10.14 13.03
CA TYR A 450 -9.02 10.07 14.03
C TYR A 450 -9.09 11.29 14.94
N ARG A 451 -8.09 12.19 14.91
CA ARG A 451 -7.99 13.35 15.81
C ARG A 451 -9.29 14.15 15.87
N ALA A 452 -9.87 14.44 14.71
CA ALA A 452 -11.07 15.26 14.62
C ALA A 452 -12.31 14.57 15.20
N TYR A 453 -12.35 13.23 15.22
CA TYR A 453 -13.48 12.44 15.69
C TYR A 453 -13.41 12.13 17.19
N VAL A 454 -12.21 12.12 17.78
CA VAL A 454 -11.98 11.77 19.18
C VAL A 454 -11.73 12.97 20.10
N GLN A 455 -11.85 14.17 19.54
CA GLN A 455 -11.71 15.46 20.24
C GLN A 455 -12.93 16.37 20.04
N THR A 456 -13.99 15.86 19.41
CA THR A 456 -15.26 16.57 19.28
C THR A 456 -16.16 16.32 20.49
N GLU A 457 -16.97 17.32 20.82
CA GLU A 457 -18.01 17.25 21.87
C GLU A 457 -19.37 17.35 21.19
N ILE A 458 -19.60 16.50 20.19
CA ILE A 458 -20.83 16.47 19.39
C ILE A 458 -21.73 15.35 19.91
N ILE A 459 -23.02 15.65 20.03
CA ILE A 459 -24.05 14.66 20.35
C ILE A 459 -25.13 14.75 19.28
N PHE A 460 -25.35 13.67 18.53
CA PHE A 460 -26.39 13.62 17.50
C PHE A 460 -27.75 13.26 18.11
N ASP A 461 -28.73 14.17 18.02
CA ASP A 461 -30.14 13.89 18.36
C ASP A 461 -30.73 12.94 17.31
N ASP A 462 -31.52 11.96 17.74
CA ASP A 462 -32.15 10.90 16.94
C ASP A 462 -33.68 10.99 16.96
N ARG A 463 -34.26 12.17 17.25
CA ARG A 463 -35.69 12.39 17.43
C ARG A 463 -36.61 11.81 16.35
N ASN A 464 -36.37 12.11 15.08
CA ASN A 464 -37.12 11.62 13.92
C ASN A 464 -36.91 10.12 13.75
N THR A 465 -35.68 9.65 13.87
CA THR A 465 -35.35 8.22 13.84
C THR A 465 -36.10 7.46 14.93
N ARG A 466 -36.09 7.96 16.17
CA ARG A 466 -36.87 7.41 17.28
C ARG A 466 -38.37 7.48 17.04
N ALA A 467 -38.88 8.57 16.47
CA ALA A 467 -40.29 8.69 16.13
C ALA A 467 -40.71 7.62 15.10
N LEU A 468 -39.87 7.39 14.08
CA LEU A 468 -40.07 6.33 13.09
C LEU A 468 -40.05 4.94 13.73
N HIS A 469 -39.08 4.66 14.62
CA HIS A 469 -39.04 3.40 15.37
C HIS A 469 -40.33 3.17 16.17
N ASN A 470 -40.77 4.20 16.89
CA ASN A 470 -41.98 4.14 17.74
C ASN A 470 -43.27 4.00 16.92
N ALA A 471 -43.26 4.35 15.63
CA ALA A 471 -44.38 4.17 14.73
C ALA A 471 -44.43 2.77 14.10
N LEU A 472 -43.36 1.96 14.18
CA LEU A 472 -43.37 0.58 13.67
C LEU A 472 -44.30 -0.32 14.49
N PRO A 473 -44.93 -1.34 13.88
CA PRO A 473 -45.70 -2.35 14.61
C PRO A 473 -44.85 -3.02 15.70
N ALA A 474 -45.36 -3.10 16.93
CA ALA A 474 -44.60 -3.59 18.09
C ALA A 474 -44.04 -5.00 17.88
N GLU A 475 -44.80 -5.86 17.22
CA GLU A 475 -44.45 -7.26 16.91
C GLU A 475 -43.22 -7.40 15.99
N LEU A 476 -42.93 -6.38 15.19
CA LEU A 476 -41.83 -6.39 14.23
C LEU A 476 -40.55 -5.74 14.80
N ARG A 477 -40.65 -4.98 15.90
CA ARG A 477 -39.52 -4.20 16.43
C ARG A 477 -38.34 -5.04 16.90
N ASP A 478 -38.54 -6.32 17.24
CA ASP A 478 -37.43 -7.19 17.65
C ASP A 478 -36.50 -7.57 16.48
N ASP A 479 -37.03 -7.62 15.25
CA ASP A 479 -36.28 -7.98 14.04
C ASP A 479 -35.87 -6.74 13.23
N ILE A 480 -36.84 -5.88 12.89
CA ILE A 480 -36.62 -4.69 12.05
C ILE A 480 -36.51 -3.38 12.85
N GLY A 481 -36.51 -3.45 14.18
CA GLY A 481 -36.34 -2.28 15.02
C GLY A 481 -34.91 -1.77 15.03
N PHE A 482 -34.74 -0.60 15.64
CA PHE A 482 -33.47 0.12 15.70
C PHE A 482 -33.41 1.03 16.93
N ASP A 483 -33.97 0.57 18.06
CA ASP A 483 -33.85 1.28 19.34
C ASP A 483 -32.44 1.11 19.91
N VAL A 484 -31.61 2.14 19.78
CA VAL A 484 -30.22 2.12 20.21
C VAL A 484 -30.03 1.86 21.71
N THR A 485 -31.07 2.04 22.54
CA THR A 485 -31.00 1.75 23.97
C THR A 485 -31.00 0.25 24.29
N ALA A 486 -31.34 -0.60 23.32
CA ALA A 486 -31.26 -2.05 23.43
C ALA A 486 -29.84 -2.60 23.23
N ILE A 487 -28.87 -1.76 22.84
CA ILE A 487 -27.48 -2.16 22.63
C ILE A 487 -26.77 -2.22 23.99
N ASP A 488 -26.46 -3.42 24.46
CA ASP A 488 -25.49 -3.59 25.54
C ASP A 488 -24.08 -3.48 24.96
N TRP A 489 -23.41 -2.36 25.23
CA TRP A 489 -22.07 -2.08 24.70
C TRP A 489 -21.02 -3.10 25.11
N GLU A 490 -21.09 -3.61 26.34
CA GLU A 490 -20.09 -4.58 26.83
C GLU A 490 -20.31 -5.91 26.12
N ASP A 491 -21.57 -6.39 26.08
CA ASP A 491 -21.91 -7.64 25.39
C ASP A 491 -21.55 -7.57 23.89
N TYR A 492 -21.96 -6.48 23.21
CA TYR A 492 -21.68 -6.27 21.80
C TYR A 492 -20.17 -6.22 21.52
N LEU A 493 -19.38 -5.46 22.29
CA LEU A 493 -17.95 -5.34 22.04
C LEU A 493 -17.20 -6.64 22.36
N GLN A 494 -17.46 -7.24 23.52
CA GLN A 494 -16.74 -8.41 24.02
C GLN A 494 -17.10 -9.69 23.25
N LYS A 495 -18.38 -9.88 22.91
CA LYS A 495 -18.88 -11.16 22.36
C LYS A 495 -19.15 -11.13 20.86
N VAL A 496 -19.33 -9.94 20.27
CA VAL A 496 -19.72 -9.81 18.85
C VAL A 496 -18.61 -9.15 18.03
N HIS A 497 -18.27 -7.90 18.34
CA HIS A 497 -17.41 -7.08 17.50
C HIS A 497 -15.92 -7.46 17.59
N PHE A 498 -15.27 -7.44 18.76
CA PHE A 498 -13.84 -7.78 18.84
C PHE A 498 -13.51 -9.22 18.40
N PRO A 499 -14.32 -10.24 18.72
CA PRO A 499 -14.14 -11.58 18.16
C PRO A 499 -14.14 -11.60 16.63
N SER A 500 -15.03 -10.86 15.96
CA SER A 500 -15.08 -10.85 14.49
C SER A 500 -13.83 -10.21 13.87
N ILE A 501 -13.30 -9.14 14.48
CA ILE A 501 -12.06 -8.48 14.04
C ILE A 501 -10.85 -9.40 14.18
N THR A 502 -10.75 -10.15 15.28
CA THR A 502 -9.67 -11.13 15.46
C THR A 502 -9.79 -12.32 14.51
N ALA A 503 -11.01 -12.80 14.25
CA ALA A 503 -11.28 -13.87 13.29
C ALA A 503 -10.87 -13.46 11.86
N LEU A 504 -11.21 -12.25 11.42
CA LEU A 504 -10.76 -11.70 10.15
C LEU A 504 -9.24 -11.65 10.07
N THR A 505 -8.58 -11.17 11.13
CA THR A 505 -7.12 -11.10 11.17
C THR A 505 -6.45 -12.48 11.07
N ARG A 506 -6.99 -13.49 11.77
CA ARG A 506 -6.52 -14.88 11.67
C ARG A 506 -6.76 -15.44 10.27
N ALA A 507 -7.91 -15.20 9.66
CA ALA A 507 -8.18 -15.62 8.29
C ALA A 507 -7.22 -14.99 7.27
N PHE A 508 -6.84 -13.72 7.47
CA PHE A 508 -5.79 -13.07 6.65
C PHE A 508 -4.39 -13.62 6.92
N ALA A 509 -4.07 -13.99 8.17
CA ALA A 509 -2.79 -14.60 8.54
C ALA A 509 -2.65 -16.07 8.10
N LEU A 510 -3.76 -16.81 8.01
CA LEU A 510 -3.83 -18.18 7.52
C LEU A 510 -3.74 -18.30 6.00
N ARG A 511 -3.79 -17.18 5.25
CA ARG A 511 -3.34 -17.20 3.86
C ARG A 511 -1.87 -17.62 3.86
N PRO A 512 -1.49 -18.66 3.09
CA PRO A 512 -0.13 -19.17 3.13
C PRO A 512 0.84 -18.01 2.93
N ALA A 513 1.67 -17.74 3.94
CA ALA A 513 2.90 -17.00 3.71
C ALA A 513 3.56 -17.71 2.53
N ALA A 514 3.88 -16.96 1.46
CA ALA A 514 4.52 -17.52 0.28
C ALA A 514 5.64 -18.42 0.76
N SER A 515 5.47 -19.74 0.58
CA SER A 515 6.30 -20.74 1.24
C SER A 515 7.75 -20.34 1.06
N GLU A 516 8.54 -20.36 2.12
CA GLU A 516 10.00 -20.32 2.02
C GLU A 516 10.38 -21.27 0.89
N ARG A 517 10.86 -20.70 -0.23
CA ARG A 517 11.09 -21.45 -1.46
C ARG A 517 12.13 -22.51 -1.12
N VAL A 518 11.68 -23.75 -0.91
CA VAL A 518 12.53 -24.93 -1.03
C VAL A 518 13.30 -24.76 -2.32
N ALA A 519 14.64 -24.81 -2.26
CA ALA A 519 15.50 -24.58 -3.40
C ALA A 519 15.09 -25.55 -4.52
N LYS A 520 14.30 -25.06 -5.48
CA LYS A 520 13.87 -25.85 -6.63
C LYS A 520 15.11 -26.13 -7.47
N ALA A 521 15.23 -27.36 -7.95
CA ALA A 521 16.22 -27.71 -8.97
C ALA A 521 16.09 -26.73 -10.15
N LEU A 522 17.23 -26.31 -10.71
CA LEU A 522 17.25 -25.41 -11.85
C LEU A 522 16.57 -26.09 -13.05
N PRO A 523 15.67 -25.39 -13.76
CA PRO A 523 14.97 -25.97 -14.90
C PRO A 523 15.92 -26.20 -16.07
N THR A 524 15.97 -27.40 -16.65
CA THR A 524 16.85 -27.67 -17.80
C THR A 524 16.33 -26.97 -19.06
N ARG A 525 17.05 -25.95 -19.56
CA ARG A 525 16.68 -25.18 -20.76
C ARG A 525 17.85 -24.32 -21.27
N SER A 526 17.85 -24.02 -22.56
CA SER A 526 18.93 -23.29 -23.25
C SER A 526 18.68 -21.80 -23.50
N ASP A 527 17.46 -21.31 -23.28
CA ASP A 527 17.07 -19.91 -23.46
C ASP A 527 17.22 -19.08 -22.16
N VAL A 528 18.09 -19.50 -21.26
CA VAL A 528 18.30 -18.88 -19.94
C VAL A 528 19.74 -18.44 -19.74
N LEU A 529 19.90 -17.24 -19.19
CA LEU A 529 21.17 -16.71 -18.73
C LEU A 529 21.35 -16.90 -17.22
N ALA A 530 22.59 -17.19 -16.83
CA ALA A 530 23.06 -17.06 -15.46
C ALA A 530 24.19 -16.03 -15.44
N VAL A 531 23.87 -14.83 -14.94
CA VAL A 531 24.76 -13.66 -14.95
C VAL A 531 25.36 -13.47 -13.57
N PHE A 532 26.69 -13.41 -13.50
CA PHE A 532 27.44 -13.26 -12.26
C PHE A 532 28.25 -11.97 -12.28
N ASP A 533 28.19 -11.17 -11.22
CA ASP A 533 29.24 -10.18 -10.96
C ASP A 533 30.54 -10.86 -10.52
N PHE A 534 31.66 -10.17 -10.69
CA PHE A 534 32.98 -10.70 -10.37
C PHE A 534 33.41 -10.43 -8.92
N GLU A 535 33.32 -9.17 -8.48
CA GLU A 535 33.86 -8.69 -7.20
C GLU A 535 32.80 -8.92 -6.12
N GLY A 536 33.17 -9.43 -4.94
CA GLY A 536 32.22 -9.73 -3.85
C GLY A 536 31.23 -10.89 -4.11
N THR A 537 31.06 -11.30 -5.38
CA THR A 537 30.16 -12.38 -5.81
C THR A 537 30.92 -13.66 -6.14
N VAL A 538 31.80 -13.67 -7.15
CA VAL A 538 32.60 -14.85 -7.52
C VAL A 538 33.91 -14.92 -6.73
N VAL A 539 34.52 -13.76 -6.50
CA VAL A 539 35.78 -13.61 -5.76
C VAL A 539 35.57 -12.69 -4.58
N ASP A 540 36.00 -13.12 -3.38
CA ASP A 540 36.01 -12.27 -2.18
C ASP A 540 37.14 -11.24 -2.27
N SER A 541 36.94 -10.21 -3.09
CA SER A 541 37.87 -9.10 -3.30
C SER A 541 37.17 -7.90 -3.92
N ASN A 542 37.80 -6.73 -3.77
CA ASN A 542 37.46 -5.52 -4.51
C ASN A 542 38.60 -5.08 -5.45
N ILE A 543 38.33 -4.09 -6.31
CA ILE A 543 39.29 -3.58 -7.30
C ILE A 543 40.62 -3.07 -6.68
N VAL A 544 40.58 -2.58 -5.44
CA VAL A 544 41.76 -2.07 -4.72
C VAL A 544 42.64 -3.23 -4.27
N GLU A 545 42.05 -4.27 -3.71
CA GLU A 545 42.75 -5.49 -3.30
C GLU A 545 43.39 -6.19 -4.50
N GLN A 546 42.67 -6.31 -5.62
CA GLN A 546 43.20 -6.89 -6.85
C GLN A 546 44.40 -6.09 -7.39
N TYR A 547 44.34 -4.76 -7.33
CA TYR A 547 45.49 -3.91 -7.68
C TYR A 547 46.70 -4.18 -6.78
N LEU A 548 46.48 -4.30 -5.46
CA LEU A 548 47.53 -4.62 -4.51
C LEU A 548 48.13 -6.00 -4.80
N TRP A 549 47.33 -6.99 -5.21
CA TRP A 549 47.83 -8.30 -5.62
C TRP A 549 48.73 -8.21 -6.85
N VAL A 550 48.30 -7.49 -7.90
CA VAL A 550 49.13 -7.22 -9.09
C VAL A 550 50.44 -6.56 -8.70
N ARG A 551 50.40 -5.56 -7.82
CA ARG A 551 51.61 -4.86 -7.37
C ARG A 551 52.53 -5.79 -6.56
N SER A 552 51.99 -6.60 -5.67
CA SER A 552 52.77 -7.50 -4.80
C SER A 552 53.44 -8.64 -5.58
N ALA A 553 52.79 -9.12 -6.65
CA ALA A 553 53.30 -10.18 -7.51
C ALA A 553 54.28 -9.68 -8.58
N GLY A 554 54.20 -8.40 -8.98
CA GLY A 554 54.93 -7.86 -10.12
C GLY A 554 56.08 -6.88 -9.83
N PHE A 555 56.24 -6.38 -8.61
CA PHE A 555 57.16 -5.26 -8.31
C PHE A 555 58.15 -5.56 -7.16
N ARG A 556 59.32 -4.89 -7.18
CA ARG A 556 60.34 -5.00 -6.11
C ARG A 556 59.78 -4.49 -4.78
N LYS A 557 59.94 -5.26 -3.70
CA LYS A 557 59.48 -4.93 -2.34
C LYS A 557 59.90 -3.53 -1.84
N ALA A 558 60.99 -2.97 -2.36
CA ALA A 558 61.51 -1.65 -2.00
C ALA A 558 60.61 -0.45 -2.42
N ALA A 559 59.75 -0.61 -3.44
CA ALA A 559 58.84 0.46 -3.90
C ALA A 559 57.44 0.40 -3.24
N TRP A 560 57.20 -0.59 -2.38
CA TRP A 560 55.91 -0.85 -1.75
C TRP A 560 55.44 0.25 -0.76
N PRO A 561 56.31 0.82 0.11
CA PRO A 561 55.86 1.81 1.09
C PRO A 561 55.33 3.11 0.48
N SER A 562 55.98 3.62 -0.57
CA SER A 562 55.55 4.84 -1.28
C SER A 562 54.22 4.67 -2.01
N GLU A 563 53.97 3.46 -2.54
CA GLU A 563 52.73 3.14 -3.24
C GLU A 563 51.54 3.04 -2.27
N VAL A 564 51.75 2.38 -1.13
CA VAL A 564 50.75 2.32 -0.05
C VAL A 564 50.44 3.72 0.48
N ALA A 565 51.46 4.56 0.66
CA ALA A 565 51.27 5.96 1.06
C ALA A 565 50.46 6.75 0.02
N SER A 566 50.75 6.60 -1.27
CA SER A 566 49.99 7.24 -2.36
C SER A 566 48.53 6.77 -2.45
N LEU A 567 48.28 5.49 -2.15
CA LEU A 567 46.93 4.95 -2.07
C LEU A 567 46.14 5.56 -0.91
N LEU A 568 46.75 5.62 0.28
CA LEU A 568 46.14 6.21 1.47
C LEU A 568 45.84 7.70 1.32
N THR A 569 46.73 8.48 0.69
CA THR A 569 46.49 9.91 0.45
C THR A 569 45.39 10.17 -0.57
N SER A 570 45.20 9.26 -1.53
CA SER A 570 44.16 9.37 -2.57
C SER A 570 42.81 8.77 -2.14
N LEU A 571 42.78 7.98 -1.06
CA LEU A 571 41.61 7.24 -0.59
C LEU A 571 40.38 8.12 -0.32
N PRO A 572 40.48 9.31 0.30
CA PRO A 572 39.32 10.19 0.50
C PRO A 572 38.68 10.64 -0.83
N GLY A 573 39.50 10.87 -1.86
CA GLY A 573 39.03 11.23 -3.19
C GLY A 573 38.28 10.08 -3.87
N TYR A 574 38.75 8.83 -3.70
CA TYR A 574 38.07 7.65 -4.23
C TYR A 574 36.76 7.36 -3.52
N LEU A 575 36.74 7.41 -2.20
CA LEU A 575 35.50 7.21 -1.44
C LEU A 575 34.44 8.26 -1.82
N LYS A 576 34.86 9.51 -2.04
CA LYS A 576 33.95 10.56 -2.54
C LYS A 576 33.44 10.28 -3.95
N ALA A 577 34.30 9.80 -4.85
CA ALA A 577 33.91 9.42 -6.21
C ALA A 577 32.98 8.20 -6.21
N GLU A 578 33.31 7.15 -5.46
CA GLU A 578 32.52 5.92 -5.30
C GLU A 578 31.15 6.19 -4.66
N HIS A 579 31.06 7.18 -3.76
CA HIS A 579 29.78 7.64 -3.24
C HIS A 579 28.90 8.34 -4.28
N ARG A 580 29.48 8.92 -5.34
CA ARG A 580 28.78 9.71 -6.35
C ARG A 580 28.45 8.91 -7.61
N ASP A 581 29.44 8.19 -8.16
CA ASP A 581 29.37 7.44 -9.42
C ASP A 581 30.48 6.36 -9.45
N ARG A 582 30.10 5.08 -9.63
CA ARG A 582 31.06 3.96 -9.62
C ARG A 582 32.00 4.02 -10.82
N GLY A 583 31.54 4.53 -11.96
CA GLY A 583 32.34 4.74 -13.16
C GLY A 583 33.43 5.79 -13.00
N GLU A 584 33.17 6.91 -12.32
CA GLU A 584 34.16 7.93 -11.97
C GLU A 584 35.25 7.36 -11.07
N PHE A 585 34.87 6.58 -10.06
CA PHE A 585 35.82 5.88 -9.20
C PHE A 585 36.72 4.94 -10.02
N ILE A 586 36.15 4.06 -10.85
CA ILE A 586 36.93 3.13 -11.68
C ILE A 586 37.88 3.89 -12.62
N ARG A 587 37.39 4.93 -13.31
CA ARG A 587 38.21 5.75 -14.20
C ARG A 587 39.37 6.43 -13.45
N ALA A 588 39.11 6.97 -12.26
CA ALA A 588 40.14 7.61 -11.43
C ALA A 588 41.13 6.60 -10.85
N PHE A 589 40.66 5.42 -10.46
CA PHE A 589 41.48 4.37 -9.87
C PHE A 589 42.41 3.71 -10.91
N LEU A 590 41.90 3.40 -12.10
CA LEU A 590 42.65 2.78 -13.18
C LEU A 590 43.78 3.66 -13.75
N ARG A 591 43.80 4.97 -13.44
CA ARG A 591 44.93 5.87 -13.73
C ARG A 591 46.26 5.34 -13.19
N ARG A 592 46.23 4.54 -12.12
CA ARG A 592 47.42 3.93 -11.53
C ARG A 592 48.15 2.94 -12.43
N TYR A 593 47.49 2.43 -13.47
CA TYR A 593 48.12 1.60 -14.49
C TYR A 593 48.84 2.43 -15.57
N SER A 594 48.78 3.76 -15.52
CA SER A 594 49.48 4.63 -16.47
C SER A 594 50.99 4.36 -16.46
N GLY A 595 51.55 4.18 -17.66
CA GLY A 595 52.97 3.88 -17.85
C GLY A 595 53.35 2.41 -17.66
N MET A 596 52.39 1.53 -17.35
CA MET A 596 52.66 0.10 -17.21
C MET A 596 52.72 -0.58 -18.60
N PRO A 597 53.75 -1.39 -18.91
CA PRO A 597 53.74 -2.21 -20.12
C PRO A 597 52.63 -3.27 -20.07
N ALA A 598 51.80 -3.38 -21.11
CA ALA A 598 50.66 -4.31 -21.15
C ALA A 598 51.08 -5.78 -20.96
N LYS A 599 52.12 -6.22 -21.69
CA LYS A 599 52.71 -7.56 -21.55
C LYS A 599 53.21 -7.88 -20.14
N ARG A 600 53.61 -6.87 -19.36
CA ARG A 600 54.00 -7.08 -17.95
C ARG A 600 52.77 -7.39 -17.10
N LEU A 601 51.66 -6.70 -17.31
CA LEU A 601 50.42 -6.97 -16.60
C LEU A 601 49.93 -8.40 -16.89
N GLU A 602 49.96 -8.83 -18.16
CA GLU A 602 49.62 -10.21 -18.57
C GLU A 602 50.48 -11.26 -17.86
N LYS A 603 51.79 -11.03 -17.81
CA LYS A 603 52.73 -11.94 -17.14
C LYS A 603 52.49 -12.03 -15.63
N VAL A 604 52.14 -10.90 -15.00
CA VAL A 604 51.84 -10.86 -13.56
C VAL A 604 50.52 -11.58 -13.25
N VAL A 605 49.50 -11.34 -14.09
CA VAL A 605 48.18 -11.97 -13.98
C VAL A 605 48.26 -13.49 -14.16
N SER A 606 49.00 -13.96 -15.17
CA SER A 606 49.19 -15.39 -15.45
C SER A 606 50.09 -16.10 -14.43
N GLY A 607 50.87 -15.36 -13.64
CA GLY A 607 51.73 -15.86 -12.57
C GLY A 607 51.12 -15.73 -11.17
N GLY A 608 51.81 -15.03 -10.26
CA GLY A 608 51.48 -14.99 -8.83
C GLY A 608 50.11 -14.38 -8.46
N TYR A 609 49.53 -13.57 -9.35
CA TYR A 609 48.16 -13.07 -9.16
C TYR A 609 47.12 -14.20 -9.27
N ARG A 610 47.25 -15.09 -10.26
CA ARG A 610 46.33 -16.23 -10.47
C ARG A 610 46.18 -17.08 -9.22
N GLU A 611 47.28 -17.43 -8.57
CA GLU A 611 47.25 -18.22 -7.33
C GLU A 611 46.49 -17.51 -6.20
N THR A 612 46.65 -16.19 -6.11
CA THR A 612 45.98 -15.38 -5.08
C THR A 612 44.49 -15.21 -5.39
N LEU A 613 44.14 -15.00 -6.66
CA LEU A 613 42.75 -14.94 -7.14
C LEU A 613 42.02 -16.24 -6.81
N LEU A 614 42.61 -17.39 -7.17
CA LEU A 614 42.04 -18.71 -6.94
C LEU A 614 41.82 -19.03 -5.45
N ARG A 615 42.68 -18.50 -4.56
CA ARG A 615 42.49 -18.61 -3.09
C ARG A 615 41.31 -17.79 -2.57
N HIS A 616 40.93 -16.72 -3.27
CA HIS A 616 39.82 -15.84 -2.89
C HIS A 616 38.53 -16.16 -3.66
N THR A 617 38.56 -17.07 -4.63
CA THR A 617 37.35 -17.54 -5.31
C THR A 617 36.45 -18.31 -4.34
N MET A 618 35.16 -17.99 -4.36
CA MET A 618 34.17 -18.61 -3.46
C MET A 618 33.76 -19.98 -4.00
N PRO A 619 33.91 -21.08 -3.22
CA PRO A 619 33.52 -22.42 -3.69
C PRO A 619 32.03 -22.53 -4.04
N SER A 620 31.16 -21.82 -3.30
CA SER A 620 29.72 -21.77 -3.58
C SER A 620 29.40 -21.11 -4.93
N ALA A 621 30.20 -20.14 -5.37
CA ALA A 621 30.04 -19.53 -6.68
C ALA A 621 30.37 -20.54 -7.79
N ILE A 622 31.48 -21.27 -7.66
CA ILE A 622 31.88 -22.32 -8.62
C ILE A 622 30.79 -23.40 -8.72
N ALA A 623 30.33 -23.93 -7.58
CA ALA A 623 29.28 -24.94 -7.56
C ALA A 623 27.99 -24.43 -8.25
N ARG A 624 27.59 -23.18 -7.99
CA ARG A 624 26.40 -22.60 -8.62
C ARG A 624 26.57 -22.38 -10.13
N ILE A 625 27.76 -22.01 -10.58
CA ILE A 625 28.08 -21.90 -12.02
C ILE A 625 27.96 -23.27 -12.69
N GLU A 626 28.53 -24.31 -12.08
CA GLU A 626 28.45 -25.70 -12.57
C GLU A 626 27.00 -26.21 -12.61
N GLU A 627 26.20 -25.92 -11.58
CA GLU A 627 24.76 -26.23 -11.55
C GLU A 627 24.01 -25.59 -12.74
N HIS A 628 24.31 -24.32 -13.05
CA HIS A 628 23.72 -23.63 -14.21
C HIS A 628 24.16 -24.24 -15.54
N ARG A 629 25.44 -24.58 -15.69
CA ARG A 629 25.95 -25.25 -16.90
C ARG A 629 25.32 -26.62 -17.08
N ALA A 630 25.18 -27.40 -16.00
CA ALA A 630 24.52 -28.69 -16.02
C ALA A 630 23.03 -28.60 -16.38
N ALA A 631 22.37 -27.49 -16.04
CA ALA A 631 21.00 -27.20 -16.46
C ALA A 631 20.88 -26.66 -17.90
N GLY A 632 21.99 -26.53 -18.64
CA GLY A 632 22.01 -26.00 -20.01
C GLY A 632 21.89 -24.49 -20.10
N HIS A 633 21.97 -23.76 -18.98
CA HIS A 633 21.94 -22.31 -18.97
C HIS A 633 23.28 -21.75 -19.47
N ARG A 634 23.24 -20.63 -20.19
CA ARG A 634 24.44 -19.93 -20.63
C ARG A 634 24.98 -19.05 -19.50
N THR A 635 26.23 -19.26 -19.14
CA THR A 635 26.89 -18.61 -18.00
C THR A 635 27.69 -17.39 -18.46
N VAL A 636 27.42 -16.23 -17.86
CA VAL A 636 28.03 -14.95 -18.23
C VAL A 636 28.66 -14.31 -16.99
N LEU A 637 29.95 -13.98 -17.07
CA LEU A 637 30.62 -13.14 -16.09
C LEU A 637 30.61 -11.68 -16.54
N VAL A 638 30.09 -10.78 -15.71
CA VAL A 638 30.09 -9.34 -15.98
C VAL A 638 30.93 -8.64 -14.93
N THR A 639 31.87 -7.79 -15.33
CA THR A 639 32.72 -7.05 -14.40
C THR A 639 32.94 -5.60 -14.82
N GLY A 640 33.01 -4.71 -13.82
CA GLY A 640 33.41 -3.31 -14.00
C GLY A 640 34.93 -3.14 -14.05
N SER A 641 35.66 -4.22 -13.74
CA SER A 641 37.11 -4.29 -13.82
C SER A 641 37.59 -4.54 -15.25
N ILE A 642 38.91 -4.63 -15.43
CA ILE A 642 39.54 -4.88 -16.72
C ILE A 642 39.65 -6.39 -16.97
N GLY A 643 39.31 -6.84 -18.18
CA GLY A 643 39.13 -8.26 -18.50
C GLY A 643 40.36 -9.13 -18.23
N ILE A 644 41.56 -8.54 -18.34
CA ILE A 644 42.81 -9.22 -18.00
C ILE A 644 42.80 -9.75 -16.56
N LEU A 645 42.22 -9.05 -15.58
CA LEU A 645 42.17 -9.48 -14.18
C LEU A 645 41.18 -10.64 -13.94
N ALA A 646 40.16 -10.77 -14.79
CA ALA A 646 39.19 -11.87 -14.75
C ALA A 646 39.65 -13.09 -15.57
N SER A 647 40.64 -12.93 -16.45
CA SER A 647 41.11 -13.99 -17.36
C SER A 647 41.41 -15.35 -16.72
N PRO A 648 41.95 -15.45 -15.48
CA PRO A 648 42.23 -16.78 -14.91
C PRO A 648 40.97 -17.59 -14.57
N LEU A 649 39.80 -16.96 -14.48
CA LEU A 649 38.51 -17.60 -14.24
C LEU A 649 37.62 -17.66 -15.48
N ALA A 650 38.09 -17.16 -16.63
CA ALA A 650 37.28 -17.07 -17.85
C ALA A 650 36.75 -18.43 -18.32
N ALA A 651 37.51 -19.51 -18.12
CA ALA A 651 37.11 -20.87 -18.49
C ALA A 651 35.89 -21.41 -17.74
N LEU A 652 35.46 -20.77 -16.65
CA LEU A 652 34.24 -21.17 -15.92
C LEU A 652 32.96 -20.65 -16.59
N PHE A 653 33.07 -19.68 -17.49
CA PHE A 653 31.95 -18.99 -18.11
C PHE A 653 31.96 -19.21 -19.63
N ASP A 654 30.78 -19.15 -20.24
CA ASP A 654 30.68 -19.19 -21.70
C ASP A 654 31.08 -17.84 -22.29
N ASP A 655 30.78 -16.75 -21.58
CA ASP A 655 31.14 -15.39 -21.98
C ASP A 655 31.66 -14.57 -20.79
N VAL A 656 32.73 -13.81 -21.00
CA VAL A 656 33.28 -12.84 -20.04
C VAL A 656 33.18 -11.44 -20.62
N VAL A 657 32.52 -10.55 -19.88
CA VAL A 657 32.21 -9.19 -20.28
C VAL A 657 32.92 -8.24 -19.32
N ALA A 658 33.92 -7.54 -19.84
CA ALA A 658 34.78 -6.69 -19.03
C ALA A 658 35.28 -5.49 -19.84
N GLY A 659 35.72 -4.44 -19.15
CA GLY A 659 36.41 -3.32 -19.78
C GLY A 659 37.81 -3.71 -20.28
N SER A 660 38.35 -2.93 -21.22
CA SER A 660 39.75 -3.01 -21.63
C SER A 660 40.45 -1.68 -21.40
N MET A 661 41.75 -1.73 -21.09
CA MET A 661 42.58 -0.54 -20.96
C MET A 661 42.97 -0.04 -22.35
N HIS A 662 43.05 1.28 -22.51
CA HIS A 662 43.62 1.89 -23.70
C HIS A 662 45.14 1.74 -23.67
N GLU A 663 45.67 1.19 -24.75
CA GLU A 663 47.10 0.93 -24.95
C GLU A 663 47.64 1.79 -26.08
N ARG A 664 48.84 2.34 -25.89
CA ARG A 664 49.61 3.02 -26.93
C ARG A 664 51.04 2.49 -26.91
N ASP A 665 51.51 1.97 -28.05
CA ASP A 665 52.87 1.46 -28.22
C ASP A 665 53.30 0.42 -27.16
N GLY A 666 52.40 -0.49 -26.76
CA GLY A 666 52.69 -1.48 -25.72
C GLY A 666 52.53 -1.00 -24.27
N ILE A 667 52.14 0.26 -24.07
CA ILE A 667 52.08 0.92 -22.77
C ILE A 667 50.63 1.34 -22.45
N LEU A 668 50.18 0.99 -21.26
CA LEU A 668 48.87 1.39 -20.75
C LEU A 668 48.86 2.89 -20.46
N THR A 669 47.88 3.61 -21.01
CA THR A 669 47.76 5.07 -20.84
C THR A 669 47.07 5.46 -19.53
N GLY A 670 46.53 4.49 -18.80
CA GLY A 670 45.69 4.70 -17.62
C GLY A 670 44.25 5.11 -17.96
N TYR A 671 43.86 5.17 -19.24
CA TYR A 671 42.47 5.36 -19.70
C TYR A 671 41.86 4.00 -20.06
N LEU A 672 40.53 3.87 -19.97
CA LEU A 672 39.82 2.72 -20.57
C LEU A 672 39.68 2.94 -22.09
N ALA A 673 39.69 1.85 -22.86
CA ALA A 673 39.48 1.90 -24.31
C ALA A 673 38.01 2.17 -24.69
N GLN A 674 37.08 1.83 -23.79
CA GLN A 674 35.65 2.08 -23.90
C GLN A 674 35.10 2.55 -22.55
N PRO A 675 33.90 3.18 -22.50
CA PRO A 675 33.24 3.48 -21.24
C PRO A 675 33.11 2.23 -20.34
N PRO A 676 33.31 2.35 -19.02
CA PRO A 676 33.20 1.21 -18.11
C PRO A 676 31.79 0.63 -18.13
N LEU A 677 31.70 -0.70 -18.07
CA LEU A 677 30.43 -1.41 -18.00
C LEU A 677 29.95 -1.50 -16.55
N VAL A 678 29.36 -0.40 -16.07
CA VAL A 678 28.81 -0.27 -14.71
C VAL A 678 27.37 0.22 -14.76
N ASP A 679 26.64 -0.01 -13.66
CA ASP A 679 25.31 0.52 -13.42
C ASP A 679 24.34 0.25 -14.60
N GLU A 680 23.64 1.26 -15.10
CA GLU A 680 22.74 1.17 -16.27
C GLU A 680 23.38 0.60 -17.54
N ALA A 681 24.69 0.77 -17.76
CA ALA A 681 25.35 0.26 -18.95
C ALA A 681 25.36 -1.28 -18.97
N ARG A 682 25.45 -1.93 -17.81
CA ARG A 682 25.32 -3.40 -17.67
C ARG A 682 23.93 -3.86 -18.06
N ALA A 683 22.90 -3.16 -17.59
CA ALA A 683 21.52 -3.47 -17.90
C ALA A 683 21.22 -3.33 -19.39
N ALA A 684 21.70 -2.25 -20.04
CA ALA A 684 21.57 -2.05 -21.48
C ALA A 684 22.30 -3.13 -22.29
N TRP A 685 23.52 -3.47 -21.89
CA TRP A 685 24.27 -4.56 -22.51
C TRP A 685 23.54 -5.90 -22.38
N LEU A 686 23.01 -6.21 -21.19
CA LEU A 686 22.32 -7.48 -20.92
C LEU A 686 21.06 -7.63 -21.77
N ARG A 687 20.27 -6.57 -21.96
CA ARG A 687 19.11 -6.58 -22.87
C ARG A 687 19.52 -6.90 -24.31
N ARG A 688 20.50 -6.16 -24.84
CA ARG A 688 21.00 -6.38 -26.21
C ARG A 688 21.59 -7.78 -26.38
N TYR A 689 22.33 -8.26 -25.38
CA TYR A 689 22.92 -9.60 -25.41
C TYR A 689 21.82 -10.66 -25.43
N ALA A 690 20.78 -10.52 -24.60
CA ALA A 690 19.64 -11.44 -24.58
C ALA A 690 18.87 -11.45 -25.89
N GLU A 691 18.58 -10.28 -26.47
CA GLU A 691 17.93 -10.16 -27.78
C GLU A 691 18.73 -10.83 -28.89
N THR A 692 20.04 -10.58 -28.94
CA THR A 692 20.94 -11.12 -29.98
C THR A 692 21.06 -12.64 -29.90
N HIS A 693 20.96 -13.21 -28.69
CA HIS A 693 21.13 -14.65 -28.45
C HIS A 693 19.81 -15.40 -28.21
N GLY A 694 18.66 -14.73 -28.32
CA GLY A 694 17.34 -15.35 -28.12
C GLY A 694 17.09 -15.83 -26.69
N MET A 695 17.57 -15.08 -25.69
CA MET A 695 17.51 -15.46 -24.27
C MET A 695 16.36 -14.77 -23.54
N ASP A 696 15.69 -15.48 -22.64
CA ASP A 696 14.57 -14.96 -21.86
C ASP A 696 15.02 -14.45 -20.48
N LEU A 697 15.12 -13.12 -20.34
CA LEU A 697 15.53 -12.49 -19.08
C LEU A 697 14.54 -12.75 -17.93
N SER A 698 13.24 -12.92 -18.21
CA SER A 698 12.21 -13.19 -17.20
C SER A 698 12.36 -14.58 -16.54
N LYS A 699 13.16 -15.46 -17.14
CA LYS A 699 13.52 -16.78 -16.59
C LYS A 699 14.97 -16.88 -16.16
N SER A 700 15.74 -15.82 -16.39
CA SER A 700 17.18 -15.77 -16.15
C SER A 700 17.54 -15.43 -14.70
N TYR A 701 18.78 -15.73 -14.34
CA TYR A 701 19.31 -15.68 -12.98
C TYR A 701 20.41 -14.63 -12.89
N GLY A 702 20.42 -13.88 -11.80
CA GLY A 702 21.41 -12.83 -11.54
C GLY A 702 22.00 -12.93 -10.16
N TYR A 703 23.32 -12.74 -10.07
CA TYR A 703 24.08 -12.81 -8.83
C TYR A 703 24.96 -11.56 -8.71
N GLY A 704 24.70 -10.72 -7.69
CA GLY A 704 25.46 -9.49 -7.44
C GLY A 704 25.50 -9.11 -5.95
N ASP A 705 26.48 -8.29 -5.57
CA ASP A 705 26.78 -7.95 -4.16
C ASP A 705 26.55 -6.48 -3.83
N SER A 706 26.56 -5.59 -4.82
CA SER A 706 26.51 -4.16 -4.58
C SER A 706 25.22 -3.52 -5.05
N HIS A 707 24.84 -2.41 -4.42
CA HIS A 707 23.67 -1.63 -4.82
C HIS A 707 23.76 -1.13 -6.28
N SER A 708 24.96 -0.96 -6.84
CA SER A 708 25.15 -0.66 -8.27
C SER A 708 24.60 -1.75 -9.20
N ASP A 709 24.46 -2.99 -8.72
CA ASP A 709 23.96 -4.11 -9.50
C ASP A 709 22.44 -4.15 -9.58
N LEU A 710 21.76 -3.32 -8.79
CA LEU A 710 20.31 -3.31 -8.65
C LEU A 710 19.60 -3.22 -10.01
N VAL A 711 20.06 -2.33 -10.89
CA VAL A 711 19.38 -2.04 -12.16
C VAL A 711 19.36 -3.24 -13.10
N TRP A 712 20.46 -3.97 -13.23
CA TRP A 712 20.51 -5.15 -14.11
C TRP A 712 19.92 -6.39 -13.43
N LEU A 713 20.04 -6.52 -12.10
CA LEU A 713 19.37 -7.57 -11.34
C LEU A 713 17.84 -7.49 -11.50
N GLN A 714 17.26 -6.28 -11.53
CA GLN A 714 15.82 -6.08 -11.75
C GLN A 714 15.32 -6.58 -13.11
N LEU A 715 16.19 -6.76 -14.11
CA LEU A 715 15.79 -7.29 -15.42
C LEU A 715 15.54 -8.80 -15.39
N LEU A 716 16.08 -9.48 -14.38
CA LEU A 716 16.12 -10.92 -14.31
C LEU A 716 14.95 -11.43 -13.48
N GLY A 717 14.35 -12.55 -13.89
CA GLY A 717 13.24 -13.15 -13.15
C GLY A 717 13.65 -13.78 -11.82
N ASN A 718 14.93 -14.13 -11.68
CA ASN A 718 15.48 -14.77 -10.47
C ASN A 718 16.72 -14.01 -9.95
N PRO A 719 16.56 -12.76 -9.45
CA PRO A 719 17.66 -11.99 -8.89
C PRO A 719 18.05 -12.50 -7.51
N THR A 720 19.35 -12.57 -7.26
CA THR A 720 19.94 -13.08 -6.03
C THR A 720 21.04 -12.16 -5.54
N ALA A 721 20.89 -11.66 -4.32
CA ALA A 721 21.89 -10.83 -3.67
C ALA A 721 22.92 -11.71 -2.93
N ILE A 722 24.19 -11.63 -3.31
CA ILE A 722 25.29 -12.42 -2.74
C ILE A 722 26.12 -11.53 -1.83
N ASN A 723 26.24 -11.89 -0.55
CA ASN A 723 26.96 -11.09 0.44
C ASN A 723 26.65 -9.57 0.38
N PRO A 724 25.39 -9.15 0.21
CA PRO A 724 25.09 -7.80 -0.26
C PRO A 724 25.56 -6.71 0.69
N ASP A 725 25.95 -5.57 0.13
CA ASP A 725 26.11 -4.32 0.87
C ASP A 725 24.80 -3.88 1.56
N THR A 726 24.87 -2.90 2.45
CA THR A 726 23.70 -2.49 3.27
C THR A 726 22.54 -1.97 2.39
N ASN A 727 22.84 -1.33 1.27
CA ASN A 727 21.85 -0.73 0.38
C ASN A 727 21.18 -1.78 -0.52
N LEU A 728 21.94 -2.71 -1.11
CA LEU A 728 21.39 -3.85 -1.84
C LEU A 728 20.62 -4.77 -0.91
N SER A 729 21.09 -4.99 0.33
CA SER A 729 20.38 -5.80 1.32
C SER A 729 19.02 -5.19 1.68
N ARG A 730 18.93 -3.86 1.82
CA ARG A 730 17.67 -3.16 2.06
C ARG A 730 16.71 -3.37 0.89
N GLU A 731 17.20 -3.22 -0.33
CA GLU A 731 16.36 -3.33 -1.53
C GLU A 731 15.92 -4.76 -1.82
N ALA A 732 16.81 -5.74 -1.62
CA ALA A 732 16.50 -7.15 -1.70
C ALA A 732 15.40 -7.55 -0.69
N LEU A 733 15.46 -7.04 0.55
CA LEU A 733 14.40 -7.27 1.54
C LEU A 733 13.06 -6.63 1.13
N ARG A 734 13.08 -5.38 0.63
CA ARG A 734 11.87 -4.69 0.13
C ARG A 734 11.23 -5.44 -1.04
N ARG A 735 12.04 -5.93 -1.99
CA ARG A 735 11.58 -6.65 -3.19
C ARG A 735 11.41 -8.16 -3.00
N ARG A 736 11.69 -8.67 -1.79
CA ARG A 736 11.64 -10.11 -1.44
C ARG A 736 12.54 -10.97 -2.33
N TRP A 737 13.73 -10.47 -2.66
CA TRP A 737 14.76 -11.23 -3.37
C TRP A 737 15.50 -12.20 -2.45
N SER A 738 16.08 -13.25 -3.04
CA SER A 738 16.91 -14.20 -2.29
C SER A 738 18.23 -13.54 -1.89
N ILE A 739 18.63 -13.72 -0.63
CA ILE A 739 19.93 -13.26 -0.11
C ILE A 739 20.74 -14.50 0.32
N HIS A 740 21.93 -14.67 -0.25
CA HIS A 740 22.86 -15.73 0.14
C HIS A 740 24.15 -15.16 0.72
N ASN A 741 24.73 -15.88 1.68
CA ASN A 741 26.04 -15.58 2.22
C ASN A 741 27.03 -16.66 1.77
N TRP A 742 27.86 -16.35 0.77
CA TRP A 742 28.90 -17.25 0.28
C TRP A 742 30.21 -16.97 1.01
N LYS A 743 30.83 -18.01 1.56
CA LYS A 743 32.06 -17.90 2.36
C LYS A 743 33.29 -18.24 1.52
N ARG A 744 34.43 -17.65 1.88
CA ARG A 744 35.75 -18.10 1.43
C ARG A 744 35.98 -19.58 1.78
N GLY A 745 36.63 -20.31 0.88
CA GLY A 745 37.07 -21.67 1.16
C GLY A 745 38.20 -21.68 2.21
N THR A 746 38.07 -22.51 3.24
CA THR A 746 39.09 -22.71 4.29
C THR A 746 40.19 -23.71 3.91
N ARG A 747 40.20 -24.23 2.67
CA ARG A 747 41.15 -25.24 2.20
C ARG A 747 41.88 -24.75 0.94
N GLY A 748 43.21 -24.68 1.02
CA GLY A 748 44.06 -24.18 -0.06
C GLY A 748 43.99 -25.06 -1.31
N ALA A 749 43.88 -24.41 -2.48
CA ALA A 749 44.21 -24.82 -3.87
C ALA A 749 43.89 -26.25 -4.40
N SER A 750 43.48 -27.22 -3.58
CA SER A 750 43.37 -28.63 -3.95
C SER A 750 41.96 -29.07 -4.36
N ALA A 751 40.98 -28.17 -4.30
CA ALA A 751 39.57 -28.44 -4.61
C ALA A 751 39.04 -27.65 -5.83
N LEU A 752 39.92 -27.14 -6.68
CA LEU A 752 39.53 -26.53 -7.95
C LEU A 752 39.42 -27.65 -9.02
N PRO A 753 38.38 -27.62 -9.88
CA PRO A 753 38.20 -28.60 -10.95
C PRO A 753 39.46 -28.73 -11.82
N GLN A 754 39.71 -29.93 -12.38
CA GLN A 754 40.90 -30.23 -13.19
C GLN A 754 41.12 -29.26 -14.37
N PHE A 755 40.08 -28.60 -14.87
CA PHE A 755 40.16 -27.59 -15.95
C PHE A 755 40.90 -26.30 -15.57
N ALA A 756 41.05 -25.99 -14.27
CA ALA A 756 41.82 -24.82 -13.82
C ALA A 756 43.34 -25.08 -13.78
N LYS A 757 43.79 -26.31 -14.03
CA LYS A 757 45.21 -26.67 -14.23
C LYS A 757 45.45 -26.68 -15.73
N GLY A 758 46.05 -25.61 -16.25
CA GLY A 758 46.25 -25.45 -17.70
C GLY A 758 46.95 -26.66 -18.31
N THR A 759 46.42 -27.15 -19.43
CA THR A 759 47.13 -28.05 -20.33
C THR A 759 48.32 -27.29 -20.91
N GLY A 760 49.52 -27.65 -20.48
CA GLY A 760 50.71 -27.34 -21.24
C GLY A 760 50.81 -28.30 -22.42
N GLU A 761 50.65 -27.75 -23.61
CA GLU A 761 51.47 -28.08 -24.79
C GLU A 761 51.89 -26.76 -25.44
#